data_AF-A0A6N9T5G8-F1
#
_entry.id   AF-A0A6N9T5G8-F1
#
_cell.length_a   1.000
_cell.length_b   1.000
_cell.length_c   1.000
_cell.angle_alpha   90.00
_cell.angle_beta   90.00
_cell.angle_gamma   90.00
#
_symmetry.space_group_name_H-M   'P 1'
#
loop_
_entity.id
_entity.type
_entity.pdbx_description
1 polymer ?
#
loop_
_entity_poly.entity_id
_entity_poly.type
_entity_poly.pdbx_seq_one_letter_code
_entity_poly.pdbx_strand_id
1 'polypeptide(L)'
;MRSPFVAFLIVAGVLLGPPPAEAQYAQGWQASIERWLYGLESRTATAACIDRLKNRAITFIGIAEDEPRIGSGRRRDLNSLIVDAIPGKYTPRLGRAYRQMVEGILPQRAGAVGSAEALQNFFGSDMFLTVEPERRLPEILRLYLGLTILDPETGQICATETGPTLTLDLNRLGTAELADTFSSREFYDVDGALREASLKAIARLQQHQLLKDPTVPLAYRVTADADGADCRLSDSIDDTFNSAYTELSGDRQRRINETIGATSWPLLRRLPPENAAAAQPPIEGVFLQIDVAPAPDDRLGAGEDGTTNSAVLKLDVSVQHSNGANVGRYGYRVVVPRSEVANCLPKLAEAVVAPEPLPEEIVPPVPEPDPAAACAAGLDAARAGGSVAMIRAFVAANSACAEERRLADLLLDSIAASCAAEADTLSPAQATARLDVCLAEFSGSVRHEIGLKAARDRATLRERSAAAEAERQKREAALRDQLEADYRARLEEIESRLERERREREAAEIRAAEARAEAERQAAEARAEADHRADEARAEAERRAAEARANASRGSSIADDLRRCVVADPSPTPLNVRASPGNTGKVIGTLKDGHVVFVLREYPGGKPWAYVADTVGGGTRELGWVYRPYIRC
;
A
#
# COMPACT_ATOMS: atom_id res chain seq x y z
N MET A 1 5.74 -24.90 59.50
CA MET A 1 5.09 -26.12 59.00
C MET A 1 4.06 -25.73 57.96
N ARG A 2 4.23 -26.26 56.73
CA ARG A 2 3.24 -26.60 55.69
C ARG A 2 2.27 -25.54 55.15
N SER A 3 2.62 -25.10 53.93
CA SER A 3 1.89 -25.02 52.65
C SER A 3 0.37 -24.80 52.52
N PRO A 4 -0.04 -24.12 51.41
CA PRO A 4 -1.40 -23.76 51.03
C PRO A 4 -2.08 -24.82 50.15
N PHE A 5 -3.41 -24.88 50.10
CA PHE A 5 -4.16 -25.55 49.02
C PHE A 5 -5.54 -24.91 48.82
N VAL A 6 -5.75 -24.43 47.59
CA VAL A 6 -6.99 -24.55 46.78
C VAL A 6 -8.28 -23.88 47.25
N ALA A 7 -8.72 -22.88 46.47
CA ALA A 7 -10.11 -22.73 46.09
C ALA A 7 -10.19 -22.12 44.67
N PHE A 8 -10.51 -22.97 43.71
CA PHE A 8 -10.85 -22.66 42.32
C PHE A 8 -12.39 -22.63 42.21
N LEU A 9 -12.92 -21.71 41.39
CA LEU A 9 -14.27 -21.67 40.79
C LEU A 9 -15.49 -21.39 41.71
N ILE A 10 -16.16 -20.26 41.44
CA ILE A 10 -17.44 -20.12 40.71
C ILE A 10 -18.01 -18.74 41.08
N VAL A 11 -17.82 -17.74 40.22
CA VAL A 11 -18.83 -16.69 39.95
C VAL A 11 -18.75 -16.40 38.46
N ALA A 12 -19.52 -17.18 37.69
CA ALA A 12 -19.90 -16.84 36.33
C ALA A 12 -21.23 -16.10 36.41
N GLY A 13 -21.32 -14.92 35.80
CA GLY A 13 -22.58 -14.23 35.57
C GLY A 13 -22.47 -12.73 35.73
N VAL A 14 -22.69 -12.03 34.62
CA VAL A 14 -22.78 -10.56 34.46
C VAL A 14 -21.44 -9.89 34.17
N LEU A 15 -21.09 -9.84 32.88
CA LEU A 15 -20.56 -8.67 32.15
C LEU A 15 -20.26 -9.11 30.70
N LEU A 16 -21.32 -9.41 29.93
CA LEU A 16 -21.24 -9.44 28.47
C LEU A 16 -21.70 -8.07 27.96
N GLY A 17 -20.80 -7.10 28.00
CA GLY A 17 -20.88 -5.95 27.10
C GLY A 17 -20.37 -6.38 25.71
N PRO A 18 -20.90 -5.82 24.61
CA PRO A 18 -20.30 -6.06 23.30
C PRO A 18 -18.84 -5.58 23.32
N PRO A 19 -17.91 -6.28 22.63
CA PRO A 19 -16.54 -5.83 22.53
C PRO A 19 -16.47 -4.43 21.89
N PRO A 20 -15.43 -3.62 22.20
CA PRO A 20 -15.24 -2.33 21.55
C PRO A 20 -15.08 -2.53 20.03
N ALA A 21 -15.56 -1.55 19.27
CA ALA A 21 -15.61 -1.54 17.82
C ALA A 21 -14.20 -1.42 17.19
N GLU A 22 -13.40 -2.48 17.27
CA GLU A 22 -12.13 -2.62 16.55
C GLU A 22 -12.09 -3.99 15.85
N ALA A 23 -12.60 -4.02 14.61
CA ALA A 23 -12.26 -4.92 13.51
C ALA A 23 -13.35 -4.85 12.42
N GLN A 24 -13.70 -3.65 11.97
CA GLN A 24 -14.29 -3.51 10.64
C GLN A 24 -13.14 -3.71 9.64
N TYR A 25 -13.11 -4.87 8.98
CA TYR A 25 -12.21 -5.13 7.86
C TYR A 25 -12.24 -3.94 6.90
N ALA A 26 -11.08 -3.31 6.70
CA ALA A 26 -10.93 -2.17 5.82
C ALA A 26 -11.44 -2.53 4.41
N GLN A 27 -12.51 -1.88 3.97
CA GLN A 27 -12.94 -1.92 2.58
C GLN A 27 -11.97 -1.03 1.80
N GLY A 28 -11.20 -1.61 0.87
CA GLY A 28 -10.27 -0.81 0.09
C GLY A 28 -9.15 -1.61 -0.60
N TRP A 29 -8.27 -0.88 -1.28
CA TRP A 29 -7.17 -1.43 -2.06
C TRP A 29 -6.12 -2.17 -1.21
N GLN A 30 -5.93 -1.78 0.06
CA GLN A 30 -5.03 -2.47 1.00
C GLN A 30 -5.46 -3.92 1.22
N ALA A 31 -6.77 -4.15 1.45
CA ALA A 31 -7.33 -5.49 1.59
C ALA A 31 -7.18 -6.33 0.30
N SER A 32 -7.10 -5.69 -0.87
CA SER A 32 -6.84 -6.39 -2.14
C SER A 32 -5.40 -6.89 -2.24
N ILE A 33 -4.42 -6.09 -1.80
CA ILE A 33 -3.01 -6.52 -1.73
C ILE A 33 -2.85 -7.63 -0.70
N GLU A 34 -3.41 -7.43 0.49
CA GLU A 34 -3.34 -8.39 1.59
C GLU A 34 -3.93 -9.75 1.17
N ARG A 35 -5.14 -9.76 0.59
CA ARG A 35 -5.79 -10.99 0.11
C ARG A 35 -5.00 -11.68 -1.00
N TRP A 36 -4.40 -10.91 -1.92
CA TRP A 36 -3.55 -11.47 -2.96
C TRP A 36 -2.32 -12.15 -2.38
N LEU A 37 -1.61 -11.49 -1.46
CA LEU A 37 -0.41 -12.04 -0.82
C LEU A 37 -0.71 -13.26 0.06
N TYR A 38 -1.83 -13.28 0.79
CA TYR A 38 -2.28 -14.49 1.50
C TYR A 38 -2.63 -15.63 0.54
N GLY A 39 -3.17 -15.31 -0.64
CA GLY A 39 -3.55 -16.30 -1.65
C GLY A 39 -2.39 -17.01 -2.33
N LEU A 40 -1.15 -16.54 -2.19
CA LEU A 40 0.02 -17.13 -2.84
C LEU A 40 0.30 -18.57 -2.39
N GLU A 41 0.10 -18.86 -1.10
CA GLU A 41 0.33 -20.20 -0.51
C GLU A 41 -0.72 -21.22 -0.96
N SER A 42 -1.82 -20.77 -1.56
CA SER A 42 -2.90 -21.64 -2.06
C SER A 42 -2.74 -22.01 -3.54
N ARG A 43 -1.81 -21.37 -4.27
CA ARG A 43 -1.56 -21.61 -5.71
C ARG A 43 -0.47 -22.65 -5.86
N THR A 44 -0.77 -23.80 -6.47
CA THR A 44 0.10 -24.99 -6.46
C THR A 44 1.51 -24.77 -7.00
N ALA A 45 1.68 -23.96 -8.06
CA ALA A 45 3.00 -23.64 -8.62
C ALA A 45 3.82 -22.70 -7.73
N THR A 46 3.18 -21.70 -7.15
CA THR A 46 3.79 -20.68 -6.28
C THR A 46 4.07 -21.24 -4.88
N ALA A 47 3.19 -22.10 -4.36
CA ALA A 47 3.33 -22.76 -3.07
C ALA A 47 4.57 -23.66 -3.00
N ALA A 48 4.82 -24.45 -4.05
CA ALA A 48 6.02 -25.27 -4.16
C ALA A 48 7.31 -24.45 -4.15
N CYS A 49 7.24 -23.20 -4.65
CA CYS A 49 8.33 -22.26 -4.61
C CYS A 49 8.51 -21.65 -3.19
N ILE A 50 7.40 -21.21 -2.58
CA ILE A 50 7.38 -20.59 -1.25
C ILE A 50 7.85 -21.57 -0.16
N ASP A 51 7.53 -22.85 -0.29
CA ASP A 51 7.94 -23.88 0.67
C ASP A 51 9.46 -24.11 0.71
N ARG A 52 10.18 -23.75 -0.36
CA ARG A 52 11.65 -23.85 -0.41
C ARG A 52 12.34 -22.63 0.20
N LEU A 53 11.64 -21.52 0.40
CA LEU A 53 12.23 -20.28 0.89
C LEU A 53 12.66 -20.43 2.35
N LYS A 54 13.95 -20.18 2.61
CA LYS A 54 14.50 -20.11 3.97
C LYS A 54 14.08 -18.82 4.69
N ASN A 55 13.85 -17.75 3.92
CA ASN A 55 13.41 -16.47 4.41
C ASN A 55 12.17 -15.99 3.62
N ARG A 56 11.04 -15.84 4.30
CA ARG A 56 9.80 -15.32 3.71
C ARG A 56 9.70 -13.79 3.78
N ALA A 57 10.81 -13.07 3.89
CA ALA A 57 10.80 -11.60 3.85
C ALA A 57 10.59 -11.09 2.42
N ILE A 58 9.56 -10.27 2.22
CA ILE A 58 9.33 -9.56 0.96
C ILE A 58 10.16 -8.27 0.97
N THR A 59 11.08 -8.16 0.03
CA THR A 59 11.69 -6.86 -0.28
C THR A 59 10.76 -6.10 -1.21
N PHE A 60 10.27 -4.95 -0.72
CA PHE A 60 9.51 -4.02 -1.53
C PHE A 60 10.48 -3.12 -2.29
N ILE A 61 10.43 -3.23 -3.61
CA ILE A 61 11.09 -2.33 -4.55
C ILE A 61 10.10 -1.20 -4.81
N GLY A 62 10.28 -0.12 -4.06
CA GLY A 62 9.42 1.06 -4.15
C GLY A 62 9.47 1.73 -5.51
N ILE A 63 8.49 2.60 -5.76
CA ILE A 63 8.49 3.47 -6.93
C ILE A 63 9.76 4.33 -6.90
N ALA A 64 10.51 4.31 -8.01
CA ALA A 64 11.85 4.88 -8.09
C ALA A 64 11.90 6.41 -7.93
N GLU A 65 13.02 6.91 -7.39
CA GLU A 65 13.20 8.34 -7.11
C GLU A 65 13.18 9.24 -8.37
N ASP A 66 13.49 8.67 -9.52
CA ASP A 66 13.52 9.35 -10.81
C ASP A 66 12.21 9.25 -11.58
N GLU A 67 11.17 8.59 -11.05
CA GLU A 67 9.86 8.47 -11.72
C GLU A 67 9.27 9.86 -12.01
N PRO A 68 9.31 10.36 -13.26
CA PRO A 68 8.93 11.73 -13.58
C PRO A 68 7.41 11.93 -13.46
N ARG A 69 6.63 10.85 -13.45
CA ARG A 69 5.17 10.89 -13.39
C ARG A 69 4.62 11.23 -12.01
N ILE A 70 5.43 11.07 -10.94
CA ILE A 70 4.99 11.20 -9.55
C ILE A 70 5.98 12.07 -8.77
N GLY A 71 5.48 13.16 -8.16
CA GLY A 71 6.30 14.03 -7.31
C GLY A 71 6.84 13.32 -6.07
N SER A 72 8.00 13.75 -5.58
CA SER A 72 8.75 13.09 -4.48
C SER A 72 7.95 12.91 -3.18
N GLY A 73 7.11 13.89 -2.81
CA GLY A 73 6.21 13.79 -1.65
C GLY A 73 5.17 12.69 -1.81
N ARG A 74 4.38 12.77 -2.89
CA ARG A 74 3.34 11.77 -3.23
C ARG A 74 3.90 10.36 -3.39
N ARG A 75 5.12 10.24 -3.90
CA ARG A 75 5.83 8.96 -4.05
C ARG A 75 6.18 8.34 -2.71
N ARG A 76 6.65 9.14 -1.76
CA ARG A 76 6.95 8.70 -0.39
C ARG A 76 5.68 8.18 0.28
N ASP A 77 4.59 8.94 0.17
CA ASP A 77 3.31 8.57 0.76
C ASP A 77 2.79 7.26 0.14
N LEU A 78 2.87 7.13 -1.18
CA LEU A 78 2.43 5.94 -1.88
C LEU A 78 3.27 4.70 -1.54
N ASN A 79 4.59 4.84 -1.48
CA ASN A 79 5.48 3.76 -1.05
C ASN A 79 5.20 3.34 0.40
N SER A 80 4.94 4.29 1.31
CA SER A 80 4.56 4.00 2.70
C SER A 80 3.25 3.21 2.76
N LEU A 81 2.23 3.68 2.05
CA LEU A 81 0.92 3.05 2.01
C LEU A 81 0.99 1.59 1.51
N ILE A 82 1.82 1.32 0.48
CA ILE A 82 1.99 -0.04 -0.06
C ILE A 82 2.72 -0.93 0.94
N VAL A 83 3.74 -0.41 1.64
CA VAL A 83 4.42 -1.13 2.71
C VAL A 83 3.46 -1.50 3.84
N ASP A 84 2.60 -0.56 4.24
CA ASP A 84 1.59 -0.79 5.28
C ASP A 84 0.55 -1.85 4.88
N ALA A 85 0.33 -2.06 3.57
CA ALA A 85 -0.57 -3.07 3.04
C ALA A 85 0.07 -4.47 2.95
N ILE A 86 1.37 -4.61 3.17
CA ILE A 86 2.05 -5.91 3.19
C ILE A 86 1.72 -6.61 4.51
N PRO A 87 1.09 -7.81 4.49
CA PRO A 87 0.71 -8.48 5.72
C PRO A 87 1.93 -8.77 6.59
N GLY A 88 1.80 -8.60 7.91
CA GLY A 88 2.91 -8.71 8.86
C GLY A 88 3.61 -10.09 8.91
N LYS A 89 3.03 -11.13 8.29
CA LYS A 89 3.73 -12.42 8.08
C LYS A 89 4.92 -12.32 7.11
N TYR A 90 4.94 -11.28 6.27
CA TYR A 90 6.06 -10.90 5.45
C TYR A 90 6.76 -9.71 6.12
N THR A 91 8.08 -9.75 6.23
CA THR A 91 8.84 -8.60 6.72
C THR A 91 9.12 -7.67 5.54
N PRO A 92 8.46 -6.50 5.42
CA PRO A 92 8.76 -5.57 4.35
C PRO A 92 10.15 -4.99 4.55
N ARG A 93 11.00 -5.12 3.54
CA ARG A 93 12.25 -4.34 3.45
C ARG A 93 12.09 -3.28 2.39
N LEU A 94 12.26 -2.01 2.78
CA LEU A 94 12.32 -0.90 1.84
C LEU A 94 13.65 -0.97 1.09
N GLY A 95 13.62 -1.45 -0.15
CA GLY A 95 14.74 -1.31 -1.07
C GLY A 95 14.84 0.14 -1.53
N ARG A 96 15.94 0.86 -1.23
CA ARG A 96 16.28 2.12 -1.90
C ARG A 96 16.78 1.80 -3.30
N ALA A 97 15.88 1.44 -4.20
CA ALA A 97 16.27 1.08 -5.55
C ALA A 97 16.09 2.28 -6.50
N TYR A 98 17.21 2.80 -7.00
CA TYR A 98 17.25 3.62 -8.21
C TYR A 98 16.78 2.76 -9.40
N ARG A 99 15.85 3.27 -10.20
CA ARG A 99 15.32 2.62 -11.42
C ARG A 99 16.41 2.09 -12.33
N GLN A 100 17.50 2.86 -12.47
CA GLN A 100 18.67 2.51 -13.29
C GLN A 100 19.35 1.20 -12.86
N MET A 101 19.27 0.83 -11.58
CA MET A 101 19.88 -0.38 -11.05
C MET A 101 18.95 -1.59 -11.25
N VAL A 102 17.63 -1.38 -11.20
CA VAL A 102 16.62 -2.44 -11.37
C VAL A 102 16.33 -2.73 -12.85
N GLU A 103 16.27 -1.72 -13.72
CA GLU A 103 16.10 -1.90 -15.18
C GLU A 103 17.35 -2.49 -15.84
N GLY A 104 18.54 -2.27 -15.28
CA GLY A 104 19.79 -2.89 -15.74
C GLY A 104 19.95 -4.35 -15.28
N ILE A 105 19.22 -4.76 -14.24
CA ILE A 105 19.34 -6.10 -13.64
C ILE A 105 18.13 -6.97 -14.01
N LEU A 106 16.88 -6.50 -13.96
CA LEU A 106 15.71 -7.29 -14.38
C LEU A 106 15.65 -7.36 -15.92
N PRO A 107 15.97 -8.50 -16.56
CA PRO A 107 15.88 -8.60 -18.00
C PRO A 107 14.41 -8.67 -18.39
N GLN A 108 14.03 -7.89 -19.39
CA GLN A 108 12.70 -7.90 -20.01
C GLN A 108 12.30 -9.23 -20.68
N ARG A 109 13.00 -10.35 -20.46
CA ARG A 109 12.62 -11.68 -20.95
C ARG A 109 13.27 -12.75 -20.09
N ALA A 110 12.46 -13.74 -19.65
CA ALA A 110 12.90 -14.93 -18.95
C ALA A 110 14.13 -15.56 -19.62
N GLY A 111 15.25 -15.66 -18.90
CA GLY A 111 16.43 -16.39 -19.37
C GLY A 111 17.82 -15.93 -18.91
N ALA A 112 17.99 -14.78 -18.24
CA ALA A 112 19.34 -14.36 -17.80
C ALA A 112 19.66 -14.89 -16.39
N VAL A 113 20.59 -15.83 -16.30
CA VAL A 113 21.01 -16.48 -15.04
C VAL A 113 21.76 -15.52 -14.09
N GLY A 114 22.32 -14.41 -14.60
CA GLY A 114 23.14 -13.48 -13.79
C GLY A 114 22.39 -12.38 -13.04
N SER A 115 21.12 -12.10 -13.38
CA SER A 115 20.37 -11.00 -12.77
C SER A 115 19.82 -11.31 -11.40
N ALA A 116 19.47 -12.58 -11.17
CA ALA A 116 18.75 -12.99 -10.00
C ALA A 116 19.68 -13.22 -8.79
N GLU A 117 20.91 -13.71 -9.03
CA GLU A 117 21.98 -13.79 -8.01
C GLU A 117 22.42 -12.38 -7.53
N ALA A 118 22.46 -11.39 -8.44
CA ALA A 118 22.74 -10.00 -8.09
C ALA A 118 21.65 -9.37 -7.20
N LEU A 119 20.37 -9.65 -7.49
CA LEU A 119 19.24 -9.20 -6.66
C LEU A 119 19.25 -9.86 -5.27
N GLN A 120 19.53 -11.16 -5.21
CA GLN A 120 19.57 -11.90 -3.96
C GLN A 120 20.72 -11.43 -3.05
N ASN A 121 21.94 -11.25 -3.61
CA ASN A 121 23.10 -10.76 -2.86
C ASN A 121 22.94 -9.31 -2.38
N PHE A 122 22.20 -8.48 -3.11
CA PHE A 122 22.03 -7.07 -2.78
C PHE A 122 20.95 -6.82 -1.73
N PHE A 123 19.81 -7.54 -1.81
CA PHE A 123 18.65 -7.28 -0.94
C PHE A 123 18.49 -8.30 0.20
N GLY A 124 19.13 -9.48 0.12
CA GLY A 124 19.07 -10.52 1.15
C GLY A 124 17.66 -11.09 1.36
N SER A 125 16.83 -11.06 0.32
CA SER A 125 15.47 -11.61 0.27
C SER A 125 15.31 -12.47 -0.97
N ASP A 126 14.49 -13.51 -0.85
CA ASP A 126 14.16 -14.41 -1.96
C ASP A 126 12.83 -14.02 -2.64
N MET A 127 12.12 -13.01 -2.12
CA MET A 127 10.86 -12.49 -2.65
C MET A 127 10.94 -10.98 -2.88
N PHE A 128 10.52 -10.54 -4.07
CA PHE A 128 10.58 -9.15 -4.51
C PHE A 128 9.20 -8.67 -4.97
N LEU A 129 8.66 -7.66 -4.30
CA LEU A 129 7.45 -6.97 -4.72
C LEU A 129 7.85 -5.70 -5.49
N THR A 130 7.44 -5.62 -6.74
CA THR A 130 7.65 -4.50 -7.65
C THR A 130 6.34 -3.77 -7.90
N VAL A 131 6.42 -2.46 -8.06
CA VAL A 131 5.26 -1.61 -8.40
C VAL A 131 5.60 -0.76 -9.60
N GLU A 132 4.85 -0.95 -10.67
CA GLU A 132 4.99 -0.17 -11.89
C GLU A 132 3.86 0.86 -11.99
N PRO A 133 4.18 2.16 -11.93
CA PRO A 133 3.20 3.21 -12.12
C PRO A 133 2.99 3.54 -13.60
N GLU A 134 1.74 3.46 -14.04
CA GLU A 134 1.25 3.98 -15.32
C GLU A 134 0.38 5.21 -15.06
N ARG A 135 0.86 6.36 -15.51
CA ARG A 135 0.10 7.61 -15.43
C ARG A 135 -0.86 7.64 -16.61
N ARG A 136 -2.16 7.47 -16.33
CA ARG A 136 -3.22 7.60 -17.35
C ARG A 136 -3.60 9.07 -17.54
N LEU A 137 -3.52 9.88 -16.47
CA LEU A 137 -3.87 11.30 -16.47
C LEU A 137 -3.01 12.11 -15.50
N PRO A 138 -3.07 13.46 -15.55
CA PRO A 138 -2.38 14.31 -14.59
C PRO A 138 -2.68 13.95 -13.12
N GLU A 139 -3.90 13.51 -12.84
CA GLU A 139 -4.40 13.26 -11.48
C GLU A 139 -4.67 11.78 -11.17
N ILE A 140 -4.70 10.90 -12.19
CA ILE A 140 -5.01 9.47 -12.01
C ILE A 140 -3.79 8.60 -12.33
N LEU A 141 -3.41 7.78 -11.37
CA LEU A 141 -2.30 6.84 -11.44
C LEU A 141 -2.81 5.40 -11.36
N ARG A 142 -2.38 4.56 -12.30
CA ARG A 142 -2.61 3.11 -12.27
C ARG A 142 -1.33 2.43 -11.80
N LEU A 143 -1.44 1.49 -10.86
CA LEU A 143 -0.32 0.73 -10.32
C LEU A 143 -0.48 -0.74 -10.66
N TYR A 144 0.56 -1.32 -11.24
CA TYR A 144 0.69 -2.74 -11.46
C TYR A 144 1.63 -3.32 -10.42
N LEU A 145 1.15 -4.32 -9.67
CA LEU A 145 1.94 -5.02 -8.68
C LEU A 145 2.46 -6.31 -9.31
N GLY A 146 3.76 -6.56 -9.20
CA GLY A 146 4.41 -7.79 -9.64
C GLY A 146 5.21 -8.40 -8.50
N LEU A 147 5.04 -9.69 -8.23
CA LEU A 147 5.84 -10.44 -7.28
C LEU A 147 6.76 -11.40 -8.02
N THR A 148 8.05 -11.32 -7.75
CA THR A 148 9.06 -12.27 -8.26
C THR A 148 9.63 -13.06 -7.09
N ILE A 149 9.67 -14.39 -7.21
CA ILE A 149 10.21 -15.31 -6.21
C ILE A 149 11.40 -16.04 -6.82
N LEU A 150 12.54 -16.01 -6.12
CA LEU A 150 13.76 -16.70 -6.51
C LEU A 150 13.91 -18.01 -5.73
N ASP A 151 14.44 -19.04 -6.37
CA ASP A 151 14.84 -20.27 -5.70
C ASP A 151 16.14 -20.02 -4.91
N PRO A 152 16.19 -20.30 -3.60
CA PRO A 152 17.33 -19.94 -2.76
C PRO A 152 18.57 -20.79 -3.01
N GLU A 153 18.45 -21.93 -3.70
CA GLU A 153 19.57 -22.83 -4.01
C GLU A 153 20.19 -22.50 -5.36
N THR A 154 19.37 -22.15 -6.34
CA THR A 154 19.82 -21.88 -7.72
C THR A 154 19.95 -20.40 -8.06
N GLY A 155 19.34 -19.53 -7.23
CA GLY A 155 19.21 -18.10 -7.51
C GLY A 155 18.28 -17.80 -8.68
N GLN A 156 17.67 -18.78 -9.36
CA GLN A 156 16.84 -18.53 -10.53
C GLN A 156 15.41 -18.13 -10.16
N ILE A 157 14.72 -17.45 -11.09
CA ILE A 157 13.29 -17.14 -10.92
C ILE A 157 12.51 -18.44 -10.89
N CYS A 158 11.82 -18.66 -9.79
CA CYS A 158 11.05 -19.87 -9.53
C CYS A 158 9.53 -19.63 -9.68
N ALA A 159 9.05 -18.42 -9.38
CA ALA A 159 7.69 -18.01 -9.71
C ALA A 159 7.57 -16.49 -9.93
N THR A 160 6.65 -16.09 -10.80
CA THR A 160 6.25 -14.69 -11.01
C THR A 160 4.73 -14.58 -10.93
N GLU A 161 4.23 -13.70 -10.07
CA GLU A 161 2.80 -13.48 -9.87
C GLU A 161 2.44 -12.04 -10.19
N THR A 162 1.39 -11.84 -10.98
CA THR A 162 0.81 -10.52 -11.21
C THR A 162 -0.28 -10.27 -10.17
N GLY A 163 -0.16 -9.13 -9.48
CA GLY A 163 -1.08 -8.69 -8.44
C GLY A 163 -2.27 -7.90 -8.96
N PRO A 164 -3.13 -7.41 -8.05
CA PRO A 164 -4.25 -6.57 -8.42
C PRO A 164 -3.76 -5.24 -9.02
N THR A 165 -4.47 -4.75 -10.03
CA THR A 165 -4.21 -3.42 -10.56
C THR A 165 -4.96 -2.36 -9.75
N LEU A 166 -4.27 -1.31 -9.31
CA LEU A 166 -4.84 -0.27 -8.46
C LEU A 166 -4.94 1.04 -9.22
N THR A 167 -6.09 1.72 -9.19
CA THR A 167 -6.25 3.05 -9.78
C THR A 167 -6.42 4.07 -8.66
N LEU A 168 -5.61 5.11 -8.65
CA LEU A 168 -5.46 6.07 -7.55
C LEU A 168 -5.62 7.50 -8.04
N ASP A 169 -6.32 8.32 -7.27
CA ASP A 169 -6.32 9.78 -7.44
C ASP A 169 -5.18 10.40 -6.63
N LEU A 170 -4.23 11.02 -7.32
CA LEU A 170 -3.05 11.63 -6.76
C LEU A 170 -3.37 12.87 -5.90
N ASN A 171 -4.49 13.53 -6.11
CA ASN A 171 -4.89 14.72 -5.35
C ASN A 171 -5.48 14.37 -3.98
N ARG A 172 -5.91 13.12 -3.80
CA ARG A 172 -6.47 12.65 -2.53
C ARG A 172 -5.43 11.97 -1.63
N LEU A 173 -4.25 11.63 -2.16
CA LEU A 173 -3.11 11.03 -1.43
C LEU A 173 -2.83 11.78 -0.12
N GLY A 174 -2.98 11.10 1.02
CA GLY A 174 -2.70 11.64 2.35
C GLY A 174 -3.88 12.26 3.11
N THR A 175 -5.08 12.29 2.51
CA THR A 175 -6.31 12.69 3.21
C THR A 175 -7.00 11.48 3.87
N ALA A 176 -7.72 11.68 4.99
CA ALA A 176 -8.59 10.63 5.55
C ALA A 176 -9.66 10.16 4.53
N GLU A 177 -9.97 11.03 3.57
CA GLU A 177 -10.80 10.76 2.40
C GLU A 177 -10.20 9.74 1.42
N LEU A 178 -8.91 9.39 1.48
CA LEU A 178 -8.37 8.28 0.68
C LEU A 178 -9.00 6.93 1.05
N ALA A 179 -9.52 6.82 2.28
CA ALA A 179 -10.29 5.67 2.74
C ALA A 179 -11.73 5.67 2.22
N ASP A 180 -12.29 6.84 1.85
CA ASP A 180 -13.73 7.03 1.63
C ASP A 180 -14.13 7.64 0.26
N THR A 181 -13.19 8.08 -0.58
CA THR A 181 -13.52 8.83 -1.81
C THR A 181 -12.87 8.27 -3.08
N PHE A 182 -13.39 7.12 -3.52
CA PHE A 182 -13.52 6.83 -4.94
C PHE A 182 -14.98 7.06 -5.34
N SER A 183 -15.36 8.32 -5.63
CA SER A 183 -16.69 8.64 -6.17
C SER A 183 -16.72 8.45 -7.70
N SER A 184 -16.62 7.21 -8.16
CA SER A 184 -17.45 6.58 -9.19
C SER A 184 -18.04 7.30 -10.44
N ARG A 185 -17.74 8.56 -10.79
CA ARG A 185 -18.51 9.30 -11.84
C ARG A 185 -17.74 9.75 -13.08
N GLU A 186 -16.42 9.60 -13.13
CA GLU A 186 -15.64 9.79 -14.36
C GLU A 186 -14.75 8.57 -14.58
N PHE A 187 -14.89 7.95 -15.76
CA PHE A 187 -14.17 6.73 -16.10
C PHE A 187 -13.34 6.96 -17.37
N TYR A 188 -12.13 6.40 -17.37
CA TYR A 188 -11.23 6.39 -18.52
C TYR A 188 -11.16 5.00 -19.16
N ASP A 189 -12.22 4.23 -18.92
CA ASP A 189 -12.41 2.84 -19.32
C ASP A 189 -13.92 2.61 -19.49
N VAL A 190 -14.37 2.28 -20.71
CA VAL A 190 -15.78 1.97 -21.00
C VAL A 190 -16.24 0.81 -20.15
N ASP A 191 -15.38 -0.19 -20.02
CA ASP A 191 -15.72 -1.41 -19.32
C ASP A 191 -15.91 -1.12 -17.83
N GLY A 192 -15.02 -0.31 -17.24
CA GLY A 192 -15.15 0.18 -15.88
C GLY A 192 -16.41 1.01 -15.64
N ALA A 193 -16.71 1.94 -16.56
CA ALA A 193 -17.89 2.82 -16.46
C ALA A 193 -19.19 2.03 -16.53
N LEU A 194 -19.28 1.16 -17.55
CA LEU A 194 -20.44 0.33 -17.81
C LEU A 194 -20.66 -0.64 -16.66
N ARG A 195 -19.59 -1.28 -16.15
CA ARG A 195 -19.65 -2.18 -15.01
C ARG A 195 -20.23 -1.50 -13.77
N GLU A 196 -19.73 -0.32 -13.40
CA GLU A 196 -20.24 0.39 -12.23
C GLU A 196 -21.67 0.92 -12.42
N ALA A 197 -21.98 1.45 -13.60
CA ALA A 197 -23.34 1.89 -13.96
C ALA A 197 -24.36 0.77 -13.77
N SER A 198 -24.02 -0.41 -14.27
CA SER A 198 -24.86 -1.61 -14.26
C SER A 198 -25.08 -2.10 -12.84
N LEU A 199 -24.02 -2.15 -12.02
CA LEU A 199 -24.12 -2.55 -10.61
C LEU A 199 -25.06 -1.64 -9.81
N LYS A 200 -25.00 -0.31 -10.01
CA LYS A 200 -25.89 0.64 -9.34
C LYS A 200 -27.33 0.53 -9.81
N ALA A 201 -27.54 0.32 -11.10
CA ALA A 201 -28.87 0.12 -11.68
C ALA A 201 -29.54 -1.14 -11.10
N ILE A 202 -28.80 -2.26 -11.06
CA ILE A 202 -29.27 -3.53 -10.48
C ILE A 202 -29.56 -3.38 -8.98
N ALA A 203 -28.67 -2.73 -8.22
CA ALA A 203 -28.91 -2.49 -6.79
C ALA A 203 -30.17 -1.65 -6.52
N ARG A 204 -30.48 -0.69 -7.39
CA ARG A 204 -31.67 0.16 -7.25
C ARG A 204 -32.96 -0.59 -7.57
N LEU A 205 -32.92 -1.50 -8.55
CA LEU A 205 -34.02 -2.42 -8.85
C LEU A 205 -34.38 -3.31 -7.67
N GLN A 206 -33.37 -3.80 -6.96
CA GLN A 206 -33.55 -4.59 -5.75
C GLN A 206 -34.14 -3.76 -4.61
N GLN A 207 -33.63 -2.54 -4.40
CA GLN A 207 -34.12 -1.65 -3.34
C GLN A 207 -35.61 -1.34 -3.48
N HIS A 208 -36.11 -1.19 -4.71
CA HIS A 208 -37.53 -0.94 -4.98
C HIS A 208 -38.37 -2.21 -5.12
N GLN A 209 -37.79 -3.39 -4.85
CA GLN A 209 -38.43 -4.70 -5.02
C GLN A 209 -39.09 -4.85 -6.39
N LEU A 210 -38.47 -4.34 -7.45
CA LEU A 210 -39.00 -4.44 -8.81
C LEU A 210 -38.58 -5.74 -9.51
N LEU A 211 -37.57 -6.42 -8.94
CA LEU A 211 -37.19 -7.79 -9.26
C LEU A 211 -37.86 -8.74 -8.26
N LYS A 212 -39.20 -8.90 -8.35
CA LYS A 212 -39.96 -9.77 -7.43
C LYS A 212 -39.90 -11.24 -7.81
N ASP A 213 -39.76 -11.53 -9.10
CA ASP A 213 -39.71 -12.89 -9.61
C ASP A 213 -38.30 -13.19 -10.15
N PRO A 214 -37.54 -14.06 -9.48
CA PRO A 214 -36.20 -14.43 -9.92
C PRO A 214 -36.16 -15.30 -11.18
N THR A 215 -37.31 -15.78 -11.67
CA THR A 215 -37.39 -16.58 -12.89
C THR A 215 -37.52 -15.73 -14.16
N VAL A 216 -37.78 -14.42 -14.02
CA VAL A 216 -37.96 -13.49 -15.15
C VAL A 216 -36.61 -12.87 -15.55
N PRO A 217 -36.08 -13.14 -16.75
CA PRO A 217 -34.79 -12.62 -17.20
C PRO A 217 -34.75 -11.09 -17.24
N LEU A 218 -33.72 -10.53 -16.60
CA LEU A 218 -33.40 -9.12 -16.73
C LEU A 218 -32.90 -8.89 -18.15
N ALA A 219 -33.74 -8.24 -18.95
CA ALA A 219 -33.39 -7.88 -20.32
C ALA A 219 -32.63 -6.55 -20.32
N TYR A 220 -31.69 -6.40 -21.25
CA TYR A 220 -31.04 -5.12 -21.53
C TYR A 220 -31.08 -4.80 -23.01
N ARG A 221 -31.15 -3.52 -23.33
CA ARG A 221 -31.15 -2.97 -24.68
C ARG A 221 -30.01 -1.96 -24.79
N VAL A 222 -29.21 -2.10 -25.83
CA VAL A 222 -28.18 -1.12 -26.20
C VAL A 222 -28.73 -0.34 -27.38
N THR A 223 -28.82 0.98 -27.28
CA THR A 223 -29.38 1.85 -28.33
C THR A 223 -28.33 2.47 -29.25
N ALA A 224 -27.06 2.11 -29.06
CA ALA A 224 -26.04 2.41 -30.06
C ALA A 224 -26.40 1.66 -31.35
N ASP A 225 -26.40 2.37 -32.49
CA ASP A 225 -26.64 1.81 -33.83
C ASP A 225 -25.40 0.98 -34.24
N ALA A 226 -25.17 -0.11 -33.51
CA ALA A 226 -23.90 -0.81 -33.38
C ALA A 226 -23.88 -2.16 -34.12
N ASP A 227 -24.83 -2.38 -35.04
CA ASP A 227 -24.87 -3.59 -35.89
C ASP A 227 -23.99 -3.47 -37.15
N GLY A 228 -23.18 -2.41 -37.25
CA GLY A 228 -22.12 -2.35 -38.25
C GLY A 228 -21.07 -3.42 -37.98
N ALA A 229 -20.71 -4.22 -38.99
CA ALA A 229 -19.83 -5.39 -38.90
C ALA A 229 -18.43 -5.14 -38.29
N ASP A 230 -18.08 -3.89 -37.99
CA ASP A 230 -16.79 -3.46 -37.43
C ASP A 230 -16.90 -2.72 -36.07
N CYS A 231 -18.07 -2.68 -35.42
CA CYS A 231 -18.23 -1.98 -34.14
C CYS A 231 -17.80 -2.83 -32.92
N ARG A 232 -16.55 -2.66 -32.49
CA ARG A 232 -15.97 -3.37 -31.31
C ARG A 232 -16.55 -2.96 -29.96
N LEU A 233 -17.25 -1.82 -29.89
CA LEU A 233 -17.85 -1.32 -28.65
C LEU A 233 -19.04 -2.18 -28.20
N SER A 234 -19.83 -2.72 -29.13
CA SER A 234 -20.97 -3.60 -28.82
C SER A 234 -20.50 -4.89 -28.15
N ASP A 235 -19.44 -5.51 -28.66
CA ASP A 235 -18.91 -6.76 -28.11
C ASP A 235 -18.29 -6.55 -26.72
N SER A 236 -17.56 -5.45 -26.50
CA SER A 236 -17.03 -5.08 -25.17
C SER A 236 -18.15 -4.75 -24.17
N ILE A 237 -19.24 -4.12 -24.62
CA ILE A 237 -20.42 -3.88 -23.77
C ILE A 237 -21.05 -5.21 -23.35
N ASP A 238 -21.25 -6.14 -24.28
CA ASP A 238 -21.85 -7.45 -23.97
C ASP A 238 -20.95 -8.28 -23.04
N ASP A 239 -19.65 -8.34 -23.31
CA ASP A 239 -18.68 -9.09 -22.48
C ASP A 239 -18.53 -8.49 -21.08
N THR A 240 -18.43 -7.17 -20.97
CA THR A 240 -18.32 -6.47 -19.69
C THR A 240 -19.59 -6.59 -18.87
N PHE A 241 -20.76 -6.48 -19.51
CA PHE A 241 -22.04 -6.59 -18.82
C PHE A 241 -22.29 -8.03 -18.35
N ASN A 242 -21.96 -9.02 -19.18
CA ASN A 242 -21.97 -10.43 -18.79
C ASN A 242 -20.98 -10.71 -17.64
N SER A 243 -19.76 -10.14 -17.69
CA SER A 243 -18.77 -10.26 -16.60
C SER A 243 -19.25 -9.62 -15.30
N ALA A 244 -19.77 -8.38 -15.35
CA ALA A 244 -20.28 -7.67 -14.17
C ALA A 244 -21.46 -8.42 -13.52
N TYR A 245 -22.31 -9.03 -14.35
CA TYR A 245 -23.42 -9.89 -13.91
C TYR A 245 -22.94 -11.21 -13.30
N THR A 246 -21.88 -11.80 -13.85
CA THR A 246 -21.27 -13.04 -13.34
C THR A 246 -20.45 -12.79 -12.07
N GLU A 247 -19.82 -11.63 -11.87
CA GLU A 247 -19.09 -11.33 -10.62
C GLU A 247 -20.01 -10.98 -9.45
N LEU A 248 -21.21 -10.46 -9.72
CA LEU A 248 -22.28 -10.45 -8.72
C LEU A 248 -22.60 -11.88 -8.24
N SER A 249 -22.41 -12.90 -9.10
CA SER A 249 -22.84 -14.30 -8.95
C SER A 249 -22.08 -15.15 -7.93
N GLY A 250 -20.99 -14.64 -7.33
CA GLY A 250 -20.20 -15.38 -6.33
C GLY A 250 -20.84 -15.37 -4.93
N ASP A 251 -20.32 -14.55 -4.02
CA ASP A 251 -20.78 -14.55 -2.62
C ASP A 251 -21.88 -13.53 -2.31
N ARG A 252 -22.01 -12.47 -3.11
CA ARG A 252 -23.11 -11.49 -2.96
C ARG A 252 -24.42 -12.09 -3.44
N GLN A 253 -24.39 -12.83 -4.56
CA GLN A 253 -25.51 -13.60 -5.09
C GLN A 253 -26.07 -14.59 -4.10
N ARG A 254 -25.22 -15.38 -3.43
CA ARG A 254 -25.69 -16.40 -2.49
C ARG A 254 -26.50 -15.80 -1.34
N ARG A 255 -26.01 -14.72 -0.74
CA ARG A 255 -26.71 -13.99 0.33
C ARG A 255 -27.99 -13.33 -0.16
N ILE A 256 -27.99 -12.80 -1.39
CA ILE A 256 -29.18 -12.20 -2.00
C ILE A 256 -30.21 -13.29 -2.33
N ASN A 257 -29.80 -14.39 -2.95
CA ASN A 257 -30.58 -15.58 -3.27
C ASN A 257 -31.26 -16.18 -2.02
N GLU A 258 -30.56 -16.22 -0.89
CA GLU A 258 -31.12 -16.62 0.41
C GLU A 258 -32.16 -15.61 0.95
N THR A 259 -32.04 -14.32 0.61
CA THR A 259 -32.95 -13.26 1.07
C THR A 259 -34.23 -13.15 0.24
N ILE A 260 -34.18 -13.44 -1.07
CA ILE A 260 -35.34 -13.40 -2.00
C ILE A 260 -35.86 -14.79 -2.41
N GLY A 261 -35.24 -15.88 -1.94
CA GLY A 261 -35.69 -17.26 -2.22
C GLY A 261 -35.40 -17.74 -3.65
N ALA A 262 -34.45 -17.12 -4.34
CA ALA A 262 -34.08 -17.40 -5.73
C ALA A 262 -32.91 -18.39 -5.81
N THR A 263 -33.01 -19.49 -6.55
CA THR A 263 -31.91 -20.48 -6.65
C THR A 263 -30.88 -20.18 -7.74
N SER A 264 -31.22 -19.32 -8.69
CA SER A 264 -30.30 -18.76 -9.69
C SER A 264 -30.86 -17.45 -10.23
N TRP A 265 -29.98 -16.57 -10.68
CA TRP A 265 -30.43 -15.40 -11.44
C TRP A 265 -30.69 -15.81 -12.89
N PRO A 266 -31.68 -15.20 -13.55
CA PRO A 266 -32.05 -15.59 -14.89
C PRO A 266 -31.00 -15.09 -15.90
N LEU A 267 -30.79 -15.84 -16.99
CA LEU A 267 -29.80 -15.50 -18.02
C LEU A 267 -30.14 -14.14 -18.65
N LEU A 268 -29.11 -13.32 -18.86
CA LEU A 268 -29.26 -12.03 -19.50
C LEU A 268 -29.74 -12.20 -20.94
N ARG A 269 -30.75 -11.41 -21.34
CA ARG A 269 -31.26 -11.41 -22.72
C ARG A 269 -31.07 -10.03 -23.34
N ARG A 270 -30.19 -9.93 -24.34
CA ARG A 270 -30.07 -8.73 -25.18
C ARG A 270 -31.31 -8.58 -26.05
N LEU A 271 -31.90 -7.38 -26.04
CA LEU A 271 -33.03 -7.02 -26.89
C LEU A 271 -32.53 -6.38 -28.19
N PRO A 272 -33.23 -6.60 -29.32
CA PRO A 272 -32.91 -5.90 -30.55
C PRO A 272 -33.12 -4.38 -30.41
N PRO A 273 -32.42 -3.55 -31.20
CA PRO A 273 -32.58 -2.11 -31.21
C PRO A 273 -34.00 -1.70 -31.69
N GLU A 274 -34.45 -0.51 -31.31
CA GLU A 274 -35.84 -0.06 -31.52
C GLU A 274 -36.27 0.02 -32.99
N ASN A 275 -35.31 0.15 -33.92
CA ASN A 275 -35.55 0.36 -35.35
C ASN A 275 -35.69 -0.95 -36.16
N ALA A 276 -35.55 -2.12 -35.54
CA ALA A 276 -35.71 -3.40 -36.23
C ALA A 276 -37.19 -3.62 -36.60
N ALA A 277 -37.49 -3.70 -37.90
CA ALA A 277 -38.82 -3.68 -38.51
C ALA A 277 -39.77 -4.87 -38.18
N ALA A 278 -39.56 -5.61 -37.09
CA ALA A 278 -40.43 -6.68 -36.64
C ALA A 278 -41.19 -6.28 -35.37
N ALA A 279 -42.51 -6.48 -35.36
CA ALA A 279 -43.38 -6.26 -34.21
C ALA A 279 -42.80 -6.93 -32.95
N GLN A 280 -42.35 -6.12 -32.00
CA GLN A 280 -41.66 -6.57 -30.80
C GLN A 280 -42.67 -7.22 -29.83
N PRO A 281 -42.34 -8.35 -29.18
CA PRO A 281 -43.21 -8.89 -28.14
C PRO A 281 -43.26 -7.92 -26.94
N PRO A 282 -44.44 -7.68 -26.34
CA PRO A 282 -44.55 -6.83 -25.16
C PRO A 282 -43.75 -7.47 -24.02
N ILE A 283 -42.68 -6.79 -23.60
CA ILE A 283 -41.90 -7.22 -22.45
C ILE A 283 -42.63 -6.71 -21.22
N GLU A 284 -43.24 -7.60 -20.44
CA GLU A 284 -43.77 -7.25 -19.12
C GLU A 284 -42.62 -7.23 -18.10
N GLY A 285 -42.40 -6.11 -17.40
CA GLY A 285 -41.40 -6.02 -16.33
C GLY A 285 -40.44 -4.85 -16.49
N VAL A 286 -39.21 -4.99 -15.95
CA VAL A 286 -38.21 -3.92 -15.93
C VAL A 286 -36.96 -4.35 -16.69
N PHE A 287 -36.45 -3.46 -17.53
CA PHE A 287 -35.27 -3.68 -18.37
C PHE A 287 -34.27 -2.52 -18.24
N LEU A 288 -33.02 -2.78 -18.63
CA LEU A 288 -31.96 -1.77 -18.65
C LEU A 288 -31.79 -1.23 -20.07
N GLN A 289 -31.84 0.08 -20.21
CA GLN A 289 -31.54 0.77 -21.47
C GLN A 289 -30.20 1.47 -21.33
N ILE A 290 -29.24 1.05 -22.17
CA ILE A 290 -27.89 1.59 -22.23
C ILE A 290 -27.84 2.50 -23.46
N ASP A 291 -27.90 3.80 -23.22
CA ASP A 291 -27.75 4.81 -24.25
C ASP A 291 -26.30 5.28 -24.30
N VAL A 292 -25.65 5.04 -25.44
CA VAL A 292 -24.31 5.56 -25.71
C VAL A 292 -24.44 6.62 -26.77
N ALA A 293 -24.18 7.86 -26.38
CA ALA A 293 -24.20 9.01 -27.27
C ALA A 293 -22.86 9.72 -27.24
N PRO A 294 -22.43 10.38 -28.33
CA PRO A 294 -21.35 11.35 -28.23
C PRO A 294 -21.78 12.43 -27.22
N ALA A 295 -20.93 12.72 -26.23
CA ALA A 295 -21.23 13.81 -25.31
C ALA A 295 -21.14 15.13 -26.09
N PRO A 296 -22.15 16.03 -26.03
CA PRO A 296 -22.00 17.35 -26.59
C PRO A 296 -20.79 18.03 -25.93
N ASP A 297 -19.86 18.47 -26.76
CA ASP A 297 -18.60 19.02 -26.32
C ASP A 297 -18.77 20.53 -26.13
N ASP A 298 -19.07 20.99 -24.90
CA ASP A 298 -19.12 22.43 -24.56
C ASP A 298 -17.76 23.15 -24.76
N ARG A 299 -16.70 22.43 -25.14
CA ARG A 299 -15.36 22.98 -25.42
C ARG A 299 -14.99 23.03 -26.90
N LEU A 300 -15.87 22.63 -27.83
CA LEU A 300 -15.62 22.73 -29.27
C LEU A 300 -16.55 23.75 -29.92
N GLY A 301 -16.27 25.03 -29.66
CA GLY A 301 -16.50 26.07 -30.66
C GLY A 301 -15.54 25.83 -31.81
N ALA A 302 -16.09 25.46 -32.96
CA ALA A 302 -15.49 25.32 -34.28
C ALA A 302 -14.01 25.73 -34.41
N GLY A 303 -13.14 24.73 -34.58
CA GLY A 303 -11.82 24.88 -35.16
C GLY A 303 -11.59 23.71 -36.10
N GLU A 304 -11.63 23.99 -37.41
CA GLU A 304 -11.20 23.05 -38.45
C GLU A 304 -9.76 22.59 -38.16
N ASP A 305 -9.58 21.27 -38.29
CA ASP A 305 -8.33 20.52 -38.26
C ASP A 305 -7.62 20.35 -36.90
N GLY A 306 -8.22 19.51 -36.05
CA GLY A 306 -7.59 18.97 -34.84
C GLY A 306 -8.23 17.67 -34.38
N THR A 307 -7.94 16.55 -35.03
CA THR A 307 -8.41 15.22 -34.61
C THR A 307 -7.78 14.83 -33.27
N THR A 308 -8.52 15.02 -32.18
CA THR A 308 -8.20 14.35 -30.91
C THR A 308 -8.24 12.84 -31.11
N ASN A 309 -7.17 12.13 -30.71
CA ASN A 309 -7.11 10.65 -30.75
C ASN A 309 -8.09 9.98 -29.78
N SER A 310 -8.86 10.75 -29.02
CA SER A 310 -9.91 10.30 -28.12
C SER A 310 -11.26 10.91 -28.47
N ALA A 311 -12.33 10.14 -28.26
CA ALA A 311 -13.72 10.55 -28.28
C ALA A 311 -14.26 10.56 -26.84
N VAL A 312 -15.16 11.50 -26.54
CA VAL A 312 -15.88 11.52 -25.25
C VAL A 312 -17.29 11.02 -25.49
N LEU A 313 -17.61 9.89 -24.86
CA LEU A 313 -18.94 9.31 -24.88
C LEU A 313 -19.67 9.69 -23.61
N LYS A 314 -20.96 10.00 -23.76
CA LYS A 314 -21.91 9.97 -22.67
C LYS A 314 -22.54 8.58 -22.64
N LEU A 315 -22.34 7.89 -21.54
CA LEU A 315 -22.91 6.58 -21.27
C LEU A 315 -24.02 6.75 -20.24
N ASP A 316 -25.26 6.60 -20.67
CA ASP A 316 -26.44 6.67 -19.81
C ASP A 316 -27.01 5.26 -19.63
N VAL A 317 -26.91 4.70 -18.44
CA VAL A 317 -27.61 3.46 -18.08
C VAL A 317 -28.87 3.83 -17.34
N SER A 318 -30.02 3.54 -17.94
CA SER A 318 -31.33 3.80 -17.37
C SER A 318 -32.09 2.51 -17.10
N VAL A 319 -32.88 2.53 -16.04
CA VAL A 319 -33.75 1.45 -15.63
C VAL A 319 -35.17 1.82 -16.07
N GLN A 320 -35.73 1.05 -17.00
CA GLN A 320 -37.02 1.33 -17.64
C GLN A 320 -38.03 0.23 -17.29
N HIS A 321 -39.19 0.60 -16.78
CA HIS A 321 -40.31 -0.32 -16.65
C HIS A 321 -41.09 -0.39 -17.98
N SER A 322 -41.70 -1.54 -18.26
CA SER A 322 -42.52 -1.82 -19.46
C SER A 322 -43.69 -0.84 -19.70
N ASN A 323 -44.05 -0.03 -18.70
CA ASN A 323 -45.06 1.02 -18.80
C ASN A 323 -44.46 2.40 -19.16
N GLY A 324 -43.16 2.45 -19.48
CA GLY A 324 -42.42 3.67 -19.83
C GLY A 324 -41.90 4.48 -18.63
N ALA A 325 -42.06 3.99 -17.40
CA ALA A 325 -41.57 4.68 -16.21
C ALA A 325 -40.06 4.44 -15.99
N ASN A 326 -39.30 5.54 -15.88
CA ASN A 326 -37.89 5.49 -15.57
C ASN A 326 -37.68 5.40 -14.04
N VAL A 327 -37.05 4.32 -13.59
CA VAL A 327 -36.82 4.00 -12.17
C VAL A 327 -35.48 4.57 -11.67
N GLY A 328 -34.57 4.89 -12.59
CA GLY A 328 -33.28 5.49 -12.28
C GLY A 328 -32.39 5.60 -13.50
N ARG A 329 -31.64 6.70 -13.61
CA ARG A 329 -30.67 6.95 -14.68
C ARG A 329 -29.31 7.26 -14.09
N TYR A 330 -28.28 6.61 -14.61
CA TYR A 330 -26.90 6.80 -14.22
C TYR A 330 -26.10 7.21 -15.46
N GLY A 331 -25.78 8.50 -15.53
CA GLY A 331 -24.99 9.07 -16.61
C GLY A 331 -23.52 9.16 -16.21
N TYR A 332 -22.66 8.70 -17.10
CA TYR A 332 -21.21 8.75 -16.99
C TYR A 332 -20.62 9.41 -18.23
N ARG A 333 -19.54 10.16 -18.05
CA ARG A 333 -18.68 10.58 -19.16
C ARG A 333 -17.50 9.63 -19.24
N VAL A 334 -17.27 9.09 -20.42
CA VAL A 334 -16.20 8.13 -20.69
C VAL A 334 -15.33 8.66 -21.81
N VAL A 335 -14.02 8.63 -21.62
CA VAL A 335 -13.05 9.04 -22.63
C VAL A 335 -12.43 7.79 -23.26
N VAL A 336 -12.55 7.63 -24.58
CA VAL A 336 -12.14 6.42 -25.31
C VAL A 336 -11.26 6.76 -26.51
N PRO A 337 -10.31 5.90 -26.92
CA PRO A 337 -9.59 6.08 -28.18
C PRO A 337 -10.55 6.10 -29.38
N ARG A 338 -10.35 7.03 -30.31
CA ARG A 338 -11.22 7.19 -31.50
C ARG A 338 -11.22 5.95 -32.40
N SER A 339 -10.14 5.16 -32.36
CA SER A 339 -10.00 3.87 -33.04
C SER A 339 -10.91 2.77 -32.52
N GLU A 340 -11.33 2.83 -31.25
CA GLU A 340 -12.22 1.83 -30.62
C GLU A 340 -13.70 2.09 -30.89
N VAL A 341 -14.04 3.31 -31.30
CA VAL A 341 -15.41 3.75 -31.63
C VAL A 341 -15.62 4.07 -33.10
N ALA A 342 -14.62 3.80 -33.94
CA ALA A 342 -14.72 3.97 -35.37
C ALA A 342 -15.88 3.11 -35.90
N ASN A 343 -16.83 3.74 -36.61
CA ASN A 343 -18.04 3.11 -37.16
C ASN A 343 -19.14 2.67 -36.14
N CYS A 344 -19.05 3.07 -34.87
CA CYS A 344 -20.03 2.72 -33.82
C CYS A 344 -21.14 3.77 -33.58
N LEU A 345 -21.10 4.91 -34.27
CA LEU A 345 -22.05 6.01 -34.09
C LEU A 345 -22.83 6.26 -35.39
N PRO A 346 -24.14 6.56 -35.33
CA PRO A 346 -24.94 6.78 -36.53
C PRO A 346 -24.35 7.94 -37.33
N LYS A 347 -24.13 7.71 -38.64
CA LYS A 347 -23.82 8.80 -39.57
C LYS A 347 -25.05 9.70 -39.65
N LEU A 348 -24.85 11.01 -39.46
CA LEU A 348 -25.86 12.02 -39.75
C LEU A 348 -26.41 11.77 -41.16
N ALA A 349 -27.72 11.55 -41.26
CA ALA A 349 -28.39 11.09 -42.47
C ALA A 349 -28.11 12.04 -43.65
N GLU A 350 -27.43 11.53 -44.68
CA GLU A 350 -27.42 12.13 -46.02
C GLU A 350 -28.56 11.57 -46.86
N ALA A 351 -29.19 12.48 -47.59
CA ALA A 351 -30.43 12.29 -48.31
C ALA A 351 -30.30 11.37 -49.54
N VAL A 352 -31.33 10.52 -49.68
CA VAL A 352 -31.79 9.73 -50.84
C VAL A 352 -31.49 10.37 -52.20
N VAL A 353 -30.99 9.59 -53.19
CA VAL A 353 -31.52 9.47 -54.58
C VAL A 353 -30.94 8.23 -55.29
N ALA A 354 -31.81 7.42 -55.88
CA ALA A 354 -31.63 6.60 -57.09
C ALA A 354 -32.94 6.75 -57.93
N PRO A 355 -33.07 6.37 -59.23
CA PRO A 355 -32.29 5.37 -59.97
C PRO A 355 -32.00 5.66 -61.49
N GLU A 356 -31.33 4.69 -62.12
CA GLU A 356 -31.05 4.40 -63.56
C GLU A 356 -32.31 4.35 -64.48
N PRO A 357 -32.22 4.36 -65.86
CA PRO A 357 -31.48 3.37 -66.71
C PRO A 357 -30.97 3.79 -68.14
N LEU A 358 -30.26 2.84 -68.80
CA LEU A 358 -29.72 2.75 -70.19
C LEU A 358 -30.81 2.61 -71.31
N PRO A 359 -30.57 2.60 -72.68
CA PRO A 359 -29.36 2.19 -73.46
C PRO A 359 -29.02 2.87 -74.85
N GLU A 360 -27.86 2.44 -75.41
CA GLU A 360 -27.32 2.31 -76.82
C GLU A 360 -27.54 3.32 -77.99
N GLU A 361 -26.43 3.72 -78.68
CA GLU A 361 -26.06 3.41 -80.11
C GLU A 361 -25.27 4.53 -80.91
N ILE A 362 -24.04 4.18 -81.38
CA ILE A 362 -23.21 4.49 -82.60
C ILE A 362 -23.04 5.91 -83.27
N VAL A 363 -21.81 6.49 -83.12
CA VAL A 363 -20.77 7.17 -84.00
C VAL A 363 -21.09 7.92 -85.36
N PRO A 364 -20.18 8.78 -85.96
CA PRO A 364 -19.87 10.24 -85.82
C PRO A 364 -20.04 11.09 -87.15
N PRO A 365 -19.62 12.39 -87.27
CA PRO A 365 -18.24 12.80 -87.65
C PRO A 365 -17.73 14.17 -87.04
N VAL A 366 -16.47 14.54 -87.36
CA VAL A 366 -15.56 15.58 -86.78
C VAL A 366 -15.58 16.93 -87.59
N PRO A 367 -14.84 18.01 -87.23
CA PRO A 367 -15.23 19.13 -86.35
C PRO A 367 -15.20 20.53 -87.02
N GLU A 368 -15.81 21.52 -86.36
CA GLU A 368 -15.42 22.94 -86.44
C GLU A 368 -14.69 23.32 -85.12
N PRO A 369 -13.78 24.31 -85.09
CA PRO A 369 -12.81 24.47 -84.01
C PRO A 369 -13.50 24.74 -82.67
N ASP A 370 -13.34 23.78 -81.76
CA ASP A 370 -13.98 23.76 -80.47
C ASP A 370 -13.35 24.82 -79.54
N PRO A 371 -14.13 25.79 -79.01
CA PRO A 371 -13.64 26.73 -78.00
C PRO A 371 -13.04 26.03 -76.76
N ALA A 372 -13.39 24.77 -76.47
CA ALA A 372 -12.78 23.98 -75.41
C ALA A 372 -11.28 23.71 -75.63
N ALA A 373 -10.83 23.53 -76.87
CA ALA A 373 -9.42 23.29 -77.17
C ALA A 373 -8.54 24.53 -76.88
N ALA A 374 -9.09 25.73 -77.02
CA ALA A 374 -8.41 26.97 -76.67
C ALA A 374 -8.29 27.15 -75.15
N CYS A 375 -9.30 26.72 -74.39
CA CYS A 375 -9.29 26.74 -72.93
C CYS A 375 -8.20 25.83 -72.34
N ALA A 376 -8.12 24.58 -72.80
CA ALA A 376 -7.12 23.62 -72.35
C ALA A 376 -5.69 24.09 -72.67
N ALA A 377 -5.43 24.57 -73.90
CA ALA A 377 -4.12 25.09 -74.29
C ALA A 377 -3.72 26.32 -73.46
N GLY A 378 -4.68 27.19 -73.13
CA GLY A 378 -4.45 28.35 -72.26
C GLY A 378 -4.05 27.97 -70.84
N LEU A 379 -4.69 26.94 -70.26
CA LEU A 379 -4.33 26.44 -68.93
C LEU A 379 -2.96 25.79 -68.93
N ASP A 380 -2.64 25.00 -69.95
CA ASP A 380 -1.34 24.33 -70.05
C ASP A 380 -0.20 25.34 -70.26
N ALA A 381 -0.43 26.42 -71.02
CA ALA A 381 0.52 27.53 -71.13
C ALA A 381 0.73 28.23 -69.78
N ALA A 382 -0.34 28.45 -69.00
CA ALA A 382 -0.24 29.03 -67.66
C ALA A 382 0.51 28.11 -66.67
N ARG A 383 0.32 26.79 -66.77
CA ARG A 383 1.09 25.79 -66.00
C ARG A 383 2.56 25.75 -66.40
N ALA A 384 2.86 25.76 -67.70
CA ALA A 384 4.22 25.75 -68.22
C ALA A 384 5.01 27.00 -67.83
N GLY A 385 4.32 28.14 -67.71
CA GLY A 385 4.89 29.38 -67.17
C GLY A 385 5.20 29.34 -65.67
N GLY A 386 4.71 28.34 -64.94
CA GLY A 386 5.16 27.95 -63.60
C GLY A 386 4.88 28.94 -62.46
N SER A 387 4.29 30.11 -62.72
CA SER A 387 4.03 31.13 -61.70
C SER A 387 2.56 31.19 -61.29
N VAL A 388 2.31 31.39 -60.00
CA VAL A 388 0.98 31.65 -59.42
C VAL A 388 0.29 32.81 -60.13
N ALA A 389 1.05 33.82 -60.54
CA ALA A 389 0.56 34.98 -61.29
C ALA A 389 -0.03 34.59 -62.66
N MET A 390 0.61 33.68 -63.41
CA MET A 390 0.12 33.24 -64.72
C MET A 390 -1.14 32.40 -64.62
N ILE A 391 -1.22 31.49 -63.63
CA ILE A 391 -2.42 30.68 -63.40
C ILE A 391 -3.60 31.57 -63.01
N ARG A 392 -3.37 32.60 -62.18
CA ARG A 392 -4.41 33.58 -61.83
C ARG A 392 -4.84 34.45 -63.02
N ALA A 393 -3.90 34.89 -63.84
CA ALA A 393 -4.21 35.63 -65.06
C ALA A 393 -5.09 34.81 -66.01
N PHE A 394 -4.83 33.50 -66.11
CA PHE A 394 -5.69 32.57 -66.86
C PHE A 394 -7.11 32.53 -66.31
N VAL A 395 -7.28 32.36 -64.98
CA VAL A 395 -8.60 32.32 -64.33
C VAL A 395 -9.39 33.62 -64.56
N ALA A 396 -8.72 34.77 -64.51
CA ALA A 396 -9.35 36.07 -64.72
C ALA A 396 -9.75 36.34 -66.18
N ALA A 397 -8.91 35.92 -67.14
CA ALA A 397 -9.10 36.23 -68.56
C ALA A 397 -10.08 35.28 -69.29
N ASN A 398 -10.28 34.05 -68.78
CA ASN A 398 -10.96 32.99 -69.51
C ASN A 398 -12.30 32.59 -68.86
N SER A 399 -13.25 33.52 -68.77
CA SER A 399 -14.54 33.28 -68.10
C SER A 399 -15.41 32.21 -68.75
N ALA A 400 -15.20 31.90 -70.03
CA ALA A 400 -15.91 30.85 -70.76
C ALA A 400 -15.39 29.43 -70.46
N CYS A 401 -14.22 29.29 -69.86
CA CYS A 401 -13.53 28.02 -69.63
C CYS A 401 -13.83 27.45 -68.23
N ALA A 402 -15.07 27.01 -68.00
CA ALA A 402 -15.55 26.64 -66.67
C ALA A 402 -14.75 25.48 -66.03
N GLU A 403 -14.42 24.45 -66.82
CA GLU A 403 -13.70 23.27 -66.34
C GLU A 403 -12.23 23.57 -66.06
N GLU A 404 -11.54 24.26 -66.97
CA GLU A 404 -10.13 24.63 -66.82
C GLU A 404 -9.93 25.66 -65.70
N ARG A 405 -10.88 26.56 -65.47
CA ARG A 405 -10.86 27.45 -64.30
C ARG A 405 -10.93 26.66 -63.00
N ARG A 406 -11.79 25.64 -62.92
CA ARG A 406 -11.87 24.77 -61.74
C ARG A 406 -10.55 24.05 -61.51
N LEU A 407 -9.90 23.55 -62.58
CA LEU A 407 -8.58 22.92 -62.49
C LEU A 407 -7.48 23.91 -62.08
N ALA A 408 -7.52 25.15 -62.57
CA ALA A 408 -6.59 26.21 -62.18
C ALA A 408 -6.75 26.61 -60.72
N ASP A 409 -7.98 26.72 -60.22
CA ASP A 409 -8.27 27.00 -58.82
C ASP A 409 -7.78 25.85 -57.91
N LEU A 410 -7.99 24.59 -58.29
CA LEU A 410 -7.45 23.43 -57.57
C LEU A 410 -5.91 23.42 -57.52
N LEU A 411 -5.27 23.87 -58.59
CA LEU A 411 -3.80 23.98 -58.63
C LEU A 411 -3.31 25.09 -57.69
N LEU A 412 -3.99 26.24 -57.66
CA LEU A 412 -3.68 27.34 -56.74
C LEU A 412 -3.89 26.93 -55.27
N ASP A 413 -4.98 26.21 -54.97
CA ASP A 413 -5.24 25.64 -53.65
C ASP A 413 -4.10 24.70 -53.23
N SER A 414 -3.65 23.83 -54.14
CA SER A 414 -2.54 22.89 -53.92
C SER A 414 -1.20 23.60 -53.65
N ILE A 415 -0.87 24.64 -54.43
CA ILE A 415 0.37 25.42 -54.24
C ILE A 415 0.34 26.16 -52.89
N ALA A 416 -0.79 26.80 -52.54
CA ALA A 416 -0.93 27.49 -51.26
C ALA A 416 -0.81 26.51 -50.08
N ALA A 417 -1.41 25.32 -50.20
CA ALA A 417 -1.29 24.26 -49.21
C ALA A 417 0.15 23.75 -49.08
N SER A 418 0.88 23.57 -50.19
CA SER A 418 2.29 23.19 -50.18
C SER A 418 3.15 24.24 -49.47
N CYS A 419 2.92 25.53 -49.74
CA CYS A 419 3.61 26.63 -49.07
C CYS A 419 3.41 26.60 -47.55
N ALA A 420 2.18 26.35 -47.09
CA ALA A 420 1.88 26.20 -45.67
C ALA A 420 2.55 24.96 -45.07
N ALA A 421 2.50 23.82 -45.75
CA ALA A 421 3.12 22.58 -45.31
C ALA A 421 4.66 22.68 -45.24
N GLU A 422 5.29 23.32 -46.21
CA GLU A 422 6.73 23.62 -46.17
C GLU A 422 7.08 24.45 -44.94
N ALA A 423 6.33 25.53 -44.68
CA ALA A 423 6.54 26.38 -43.52
C ALA A 423 6.38 25.61 -42.20
N ASP A 424 5.47 24.63 -42.14
CA ASP A 424 5.29 23.78 -40.96
C ASP A 424 6.51 22.90 -40.64
N THR A 425 7.38 22.62 -41.61
CA THR A 425 8.63 21.86 -41.41
C THR A 425 9.83 22.72 -41.01
N LEU A 426 9.72 24.04 -41.12
CA LEU A 426 10.81 24.97 -40.85
C LEU A 426 10.83 25.43 -39.38
N SER A 427 11.96 25.97 -38.93
CA SER A 427 12.01 26.67 -37.64
C SER A 427 11.04 27.86 -37.64
N PRO A 428 10.47 28.28 -36.50
CA PRO A 428 9.41 29.31 -36.47
C PRO A 428 9.79 30.62 -37.19
N ALA A 429 11.04 31.07 -37.07
CA ALA A 429 11.54 32.24 -37.77
C ALA A 429 11.62 32.04 -39.30
N GLN A 430 12.10 30.87 -39.74
CA GLN A 430 12.17 30.51 -41.16
C GLN A 430 10.78 30.28 -41.77
N ALA A 431 9.86 29.69 -41.01
CA ALA A 431 8.47 29.46 -41.38
C ALA A 431 7.75 30.79 -41.68
N THR A 432 7.91 31.77 -40.78
CA THR A 432 7.33 33.12 -40.95
C THR A 432 7.90 33.80 -42.19
N ALA A 433 9.21 33.72 -42.42
CA ALA A 433 9.84 34.27 -43.61
C ALA A 433 9.36 33.60 -44.91
N ARG A 434 9.19 32.27 -44.92
CA ARG A 434 8.66 31.53 -46.08
C ARG A 434 7.23 31.93 -46.41
N LEU A 435 6.37 32.04 -45.40
CA LEU A 435 4.97 32.41 -45.57
C LEU A 435 4.81 33.85 -46.07
N ASP A 436 5.71 34.76 -45.70
CA ASP A 436 5.71 36.13 -46.24
C ASP A 436 5.99 36.17 -47.74
N VAL A 437 6.87 35.30 -48.24
CA VAL A 437 7.09 35.11 -49.69
C VAL A 437 5.84 34.57 -50.37
N CYS A 438 5.23 33.51 -49.80
CA CYS A 438 3.99 32.93 -50.34
C CYS A 438 2.83 33.94 -50.37
N LEU A 439 2.68 34.75 -49.31
CA LEU A 439 1.65 35.79 -49.23
C LEU A 439 1.82 36.85 -50.32
N ALA A 440 3.06 37.21 -50.67
CA ALA A 440 3.33 38.12 -51.76
C ALA A 440 2.91 37.53 -53.12
N GLU A 441 3.19 36.25 -53.37
CA GLU A 441 2.82 35.54 -54.61
C GLU A 441 1.29 35.42 -54.79
N PHE A 442 0.55 35.24 -53.69
CA PHE A 442 -0.90 35.11 -53.69
C PHE A 442 -1.66 36.44 -53.49
N SER A 443 -0.95 37.58 -53.49
CA SER A 443 -1.52 38.90 -53.22
C SER A 443 -2.71 39.26 -54.15
N GLY A 444 -3.84 39.66 -53.56
CA GLY A 444 -5.09 39.92 -54.27
C GLY A 444 -5.97 38.68 -54.47
N SER A 445 -5.61 37.52 -53.91
CA SER A 445 -6.50 36.37 -53.80
C SER A 445 -6.94 36.18 -52.36
N VAL A 446 -8.11 36.75 -52.01
CA VAL A 446 -8.64 36.76 -50.63
C VAL A 446 -8.67 35.35 -50.03
N ARG A 447 -9.10 34.35 -50.82
CA ARG A 447 -9.21 32.96 -50.37
C ARG A 447 -7.86 32.40 -49.89
N HIS A 448 -6.81 32.51 -50.69
CA HIS A 448 -5.50 31.95 -50.37
C HIS A 448 -4.76 32.78 -49.31
N GLU A 449 -4.92 34.11 -49.33
CA GLU A 449 -4.34 34.99 -48.32
C GLU A 449 -4.82 34.67 -46.91
N ILE A 450 -6.11 34.32 -46.73
CA ILE A 450 -6.64 33.94 -45.42
C ILE A 450 -5.94 32.69 -44.90
N GLY A 451 -5.81 31.65 -45.72
CA GLY A 451 -5.13 30.40 -45.34
C GLY A 451 -3.66 30.61 -44.99
N LEU A 452 -2.94 31.39 -45.80
CA LEU A 452 -1.52 31.68 -45.57
C LEU A 452 -1.28 32.61 -44.37
N LYS A 453 -2.17 33.60 -44.11
CA LYS A 453 -2.11 34.43 -42.89
C LYS A 453 -2.35 33.58 -41.64
N ALA A 454 -3.33 32.68 -41.67
CA ALA A 454 -3.56 31.75 -40.57
C ALA A 454 -2.34 30.84 -40.32
N ALA A 455 -1.67 30.36 -41.37
CA ALA A 455 -0.43 29.61 -41.23
C ALA A 455 0.69 30.46 -40.58
N ARG A 456 0.79 31.74 -40.94
CA ARG A 456 1.79 32.68 -40.37
C ARG A 456 1.54 32.93 -38.90
N ASP A 457 0.27 33.11 -38.52
CA ASP A 457 -0.12 33.30 -37.12
C ASP A 457 0.21 32.07 -36.29
N ARG A 458 -0.03 30.86 -36.82
CA ARG A 458 0.41 29.60 -36.19
C ARG A 458 1.93 29.54 -36.00
N ALA A 459 2.71 29.91 -37.03
CA ALA A 459 4.18 29.95 -36.93
C ALA A 459 4.65 30.93 -35.83
N THR A 460 4.05 32.12 -35.78
CA THR A 460 4.34 33.15 -34.75
C THR A 460 3.97 32.65 -33.35
N LEU A 461 2.86 31.93 -33.20
CA LEU A 461 2.46 31.34 -31.94
C LEU A 461 3.45 30.27 -31.47
N ARG A 462 3.94 29.42 -32.39
CA ARG A 462 4.98 28.41 -32.10
C ARG A 462 6.29 29.05 -31.64
N GLU A 463 6.67 30.20 -32.21
CA GLU A 463 7.84 30.94 -31.77
C GLU A 463 7.70 31.44 -30.33
N ARG A 464 6.54 32.03 -30.00
CA ARG A 464 6.24 32.51 -28.65
C ARG A 464 6.16 31.37 -27.64
N SER A 465 5.58 30.22 -28.02
CA SER A 465 5.52 29.05 -27.13
C SER A 465 6.91 28.47 -26.87
N ALA A 466 7.75 28.36 -27.90
CA ALA A 466 9.13 27.90 -27.77
C ALA A 466 9.96 28.85 -26.88
N ALA A 467 9.80 30.16 -27.02
CA ALA A 467 10.45 31.15 -26.17
C ALA A 467 10.00 31.03 -24.70
N ALA A 468 8.69 30.85 -24.46
CA ALA A 468 8.15 30.64 -23.12
C ALA A 468 8.65 29.33 -22.49
N GLU A 469 8.78 28.25 -23.27
CA GLU A 469 9.36 26.99 -22.83
C GLU A 469 10.83 27.13 -22.45
N ALA A 470 11.62 27.85 -23.25
CA ALA A 470 13.02 28.12 -22.94
C ALA A 470 13.18 28.94 -21.65
N GLU A 471 12.30 29.92 -21.40
CA GLU A 471 12.24 30.66 -20.12
C GLU A 471 11.89 29.75 -18.94
N ARG A 472 10.90 28.87 -19.10
CA ARG A 472 10.54 27.89 -18.06
C ARG A 472 11.71 26.97 -17.73
N GLN A 473 12.37 26.42 -18.74
CA GLN A 473 13.54 25.55 -18.56
C GLN A 473 14.69 26.26 -17.84
N LYS A 474 14.94 27.53 -18.16
CA LYS A 474 15.94 28.35 -17.44
C LYS A 474 15.58 28.53 -15.96
N ARG A 475 14.30 28.80 -15.65
CA ARG A 475 13.83 28.94 -14.26
C ARG A 475 13.91 27.62 -13.50
N GLU A 476 13.54 26.51 -14.12
CA GLU A 476 13.65 25.17 -13.54
C GLU A 476 15.11 24.79 -13.26
N ALA A 477 16.03 25.09 -14.19
CA ALA A 477 17.46 24.88 -13.98
C ALA A 477 17.98 25.72 -12.81
N ALA A 478 17.63 27.01 -12.75
CA ALA A 478 18.03 27.89 -11.65
C ALA A 478 17.46 27.42 -10.29
N LEU A 479 16.22 26.95 -10.26
CA LEU A 479 15.60 26.40 -9.05
C LEU A 479 16.28 25.11 -8.61
N ARG A 480 16.67 24.24 -9.56
CA ARG A 480 17.41 23.01 -9.26
C ARG A 480 18.77 23.33 -8.64
N ASP A 481 19.51 24.27 -9.20
CA ASP A 481 20.81 24.69 -8.68
C ASP A 481 20.68 25.30 -7.27
N GLN A 482 19.62 26.08 -7.04
CA GLN A 482 19.31 26.62 -5.71
C GLN A 482 18.97 25.52 -4.69
N LEU A 483 18.16 24.53 -5.08
CA LEU A 483 17.79 23.41 -4.22
C LEU A 483 19.02 22.55 -3.87
N GLU A 484 19.91 22.32 -4.84
CA GLU A 484 21.14 21.59 -4.61
C GLU A 484 22.08 22.33 -3.64
N ALA A 485 22.16 23.66 -3.76
CA ALA A 485 22.90 24.48 -2.81
C ALA A 485 22.33 24.43 -1.39
N ASP A 486 21.00 24.53 -1.23
CA ASP A 486 20.34 24.40 0.10
C ASP A 486 20.55 23.01 0.70
N TYR A 487 20.47 21.97 -0.12
CA TYR A 487 20.71 20.60 0.33
C TYR A 487 22.15 20.40 0.83
N ARG A 488 23.14 20.92 0.11
CA ARG A 488 24.55 20.88 0.54
C ARG A 488 24.76 21.63 1.86
N ALA A 489 24.20 22.83 1.99
CA ALA A 489 24.29 23.60 3.24
C ALA A 489 23.68 22.85 4.43
N ARG A 490 22.53 22.20 4.24
CA ARG A 490 21.90 21.37 5.29
C ARG A 490 22.74 20.14 5.67
N LEU A 491 23.40 19.52 4.69
CA LEU A 491 24.31 18.40 4.97
C LEU A 491 25.50 18.85 5.83
N GLU A 492 26.14 19.97 5.48
CA GLU A 492 27.23 20.54 6.27
C GLU A 492 26.78 20.89 7.70
N GLU A 493 25.57 21.43 7.86
CA GLU A 493 24.99 21.69 9.19
C GLU A 493 24.83 20.40 10.00
N ILE A 494 24.28 19.35 9.40
CA ILE A 494 24.08 18.05 10.05
C ILE A 494 25.43 17.43 10.45
N GLU A 495 26.42 17.46 9.56
CA GLU A 495 27.77 16.95 9.83
C GLU A 495 28.40 17.71 11.00
N SER A 496 28.33 19.05 11.01
CA SER A 496 28.84 19.87 12.12
C SER A 496 28.14 19.57 13.46
N ARG A 497 26.84 19.23 13.43
CA ARG A 497 26.10 18.83 14.63
C ARG A 497 26.55 17.47 15.13
N LEU A 498 26.70 16.49 14.24
CA LEU A 498 27.18 15.16 14.59
C LEU A 498 28.61 15.19 15.14
N GLU A 499 29.49 16.03 14.58
CA GLU A 499 30.83 16.21 15.13
C GLU A 499 30.82 16.81 16.54
N ARG A 500 29.96 17.80 16.80
CA ARG A 500 29.79 18.36 18.15
C ARG A 500 29.30 17.30 19.14
N GLU A 501 28.26 16.56 18.79
CA GLU A 501 27.74 15.46 19.63
C GLU A 501 28.81 14.40 19.90
N ARG A 502 29.61 14.04 18.88
CA ARG A 502 30.71 13.09 19.04
C ARG A 502 31.75 13.61 20.04
N ARG A 503 32.18 14.88 19.91
CA ARG A 503 33.14 15.49 20.85
C ARG A 503 32.58 15.56 22.27
N GLU A 504 31.29 15.85 22.42
CA GLU A 504 30.63 15.86 23.72
C GLU A 504 30.58 14.48 24.36
N ARG A 505 30.30 13.43 23.58
CA ARG A 505 30.34 12.04 24.03
C ARG A 505 31.74 11.60 24.42
N GLU A 506 32.74 11.86 23.58
CA GLU A 506 34.14 11.56 23.89
C GLU A 506 34.59 12.28 25.17
N ALA A 507 34.24 13.56 25.33
CA ALA A 507 34.53 14.31 26.56
C ALA A 507 33.78 13.76 27.78
N ALA A 508 32.54 13.29 27.62
CA ALA A 508 31.78 12.66 28.69
C ALA A 508 32.38 11.31 29.11
N GLU A 509 32.85 10.51 28.15
CA GLU A 509 33.55 9.24 28.42
C GLU A 509 34.85 9.45 29.18
N ILE A 510 35.64 10.48 28.79
CA ILE A 510 36.86 10.86 29.51
C ILE A 510 36.53 11.25 30.96
N ARG A 511 35.54 12.14 31.17
CA ARG A 511 35.11 12.52 32.53
C ARG A 511 34.63 11.31 33.35
N ALA A 512 33.90 10.38 32.73
CA ALA A 512 33.45 9.17 33.38
C ALA A 512 34.59 8.20 33.69
N ALA A 513 35.64 8.14 32.87
CA ALA A 513 36.84 7.36 33.15
C ALA A 513 37.65 7.96 34.31
N GLU A 514 37.83 9.28 34.32
CA GLU A 514 38.50 10.00 35.41
C GLU A 514 37.78 9.82 36.75
N ALA A 515 36.44 9.98 36.76
CA ALA A 515 35.62 9.76 37.95
C ALA A 515 35.69 8.31 38.46
N ARG A 516 35.72 7.32 37.56
CA ARG A 516 35.92 5.91 37.94
C ARG A 516 37.29 5.67 38.56
N ALA A 517 38.34 6.23 37.96
CA ALA A 517 39.70 6.11 38.49
C ALA A 517 39.84 6.80 39.87
N GLU A 518 39.17 7.93 40.08
CA GLU A 518 39.13 8.60 41.38
C GLU A 518 38.39 7.78 42.43
N ALA A 519 37.22 7.24 42.09
CA ALA A 519 36.45 6.37 42.99
C ALA A 519 37.24 5.12 43.37
N GLU A 520 38.00 4.53 42.44
CA GLU A 520 38.87 3.39 42.73
C GLU A 520 40.01 3.76 43.68
N ARG A 521 40.65 4.94 43.50
CA ARG A 521 41.66 5.45 44.43
C ARG A 521 41.09 5.63 45.84
N GLN A 522 39.93 6.28 45.95
CA GLN A 522 39.25 6.47 47.24
C GLN A 522 38.88 5.13 47.89
N ALA A 523 38.41 4.16 47.11
CA ALA A 523 38.10 2.83 47.62
C ALA A 523 39.34 2.07 48.10
N ALA A 524 40.48 2.22 47.41
CA ALA A 524 41.75 1.62 47.82
C ALA A 524 42.27 2.24 49.12
N GLU A 525 42.21 3.57 49.25
CA GLU A 525 42.58 4.30 50.48
C GLU A 525 41.69 3.87 51.66
N ALA A 526 40.37 3.84 51.47
CA ALA A 526 39.44 3.39 52.51
C ALA A 526 39.68 1.93 52.96
N ARG A 527 40.11 1.05 52.04
CA ARG A 527 40.50 -0.33 52.39
C ARG A 527 41.78 -0.34 53.21
N ALA A 528 42.80 0.42 52.82
CA ALA A 528 44.05 0.52 53.58
C ALA A 528 43.81 1.07 55.01
N GLU A 529 42.94 2.08 55.16
CA GLU A 529 42.54 2.58 56.48
C GLU A 529 41.75 1.55 57.31
N ALA A 530 40.89 0.76 56.67
CA ALA A 530 40.15 -0.31 57.35
C ALA A 530 41.10 -1.42 57.83
N ASP A 531 42.08 -1.81 57.02
CA ASP A 531 43.10 -2.79 57.37
C ASP A 531 43.96 -2.30 58.54
N HIS A 532 44.41 -1.04 58.49
CA HIS A 532 45.15 -0.42 59.60
C HIS A 532 44.35 -0.45 60.91
N ARG A 533 43.08 -0.06 60.88
CA ARG A 533 42.20 -0.12 62.07
C ARG A 533 41.99 -1.54 62.56
N ALA A 534 41.91 -2.52 61.67
CA ALA A 534 41.79 -3.92 62.05
C ALA A 534 43.05 -4.44 62.74
N ASP A 535 44.24 -4.06 62.26
CA ASP A 535 45.52 -4.41 62.88
C ASP A 535 45.68 -3.75 64.27
N GLU A 536 45.31 -2.48 64.41
CA GLU A 536 45.28 -1.80 65.71
C GLU A 536 44.33 -2.48 66.70
N ALA A 537 43.13 -2.85 66.25
CA ALA A 537 42.15 -3.55 67.08
C ALA A 537 42.63 -4.94 67.50
N ARG A 538 43.33 -5.67 66.61
CA ARG A 538 43.97 -6.96 66.94
C ARG A 538 45.05 -6.78 67.99
N ALA A 539 45.94 -5.81 67.82
CA ALA A 539 46.98 -5.50 68.79
C ALA A 539 46.40 -5.11 70.17
N GLU A 540 45.30 -4.34 70.20
CA GLU A 540 44.63 -4.01 71.45
C GLU A 540 43.96 -5.24 72.09
N ALA A 541 43.31 -6.09 71.31
CA ALA A 541 42.70 -7.33 71.82
C ALA A 541 43.76 -8.26 72.41
N GLU A 542 44.92 -8.38 71.78
CA GLU A 542 46.06 -9.15 72.32
C GLU A 542 46.56 -8.58 73.64
N ARG A 543 46.70 -7.24 73.76
CA ARG A 543 47.05 -6.58 75.03
C ARG A 543 46.03 -6.90 76.13
N ARG A 544 44.73 -6.75 75.85
CA ARG A 544 43.66 -7.07 76.82
C ARG A 544 43.66 -8.55 77.22
N ALA A 545 43.91 -9.45 76.28
CA ALA A 545 43.99 -10.88 76.56
C ALA A 545 45.20 -11.22 77.46
N ALA A 546 46.34 -10.56 77.25
CA ALA A 546 47.52 -10.71 78.10
C ALA A 546 47.24 -10.21 79.54
N GLU A 547 46.59 -9.07 79.69
CA GLU A 547 46.16 -8.54 81.00
C GLU A 547 45.16 -9.47 81.71
N ALA A 548 44.16 -10.00 80.99
CA ALA A 548 43.19 -10.94 81.55
C ALA A 548 43.86 -12.24 82.05
N ARG A 549 44.84 -12.77 81.30
CA ARG A 549 45.64 -13.93 81.74
C ARG A 549 46.45 -13.62 83.00
N ALA A 550 47.02 -12.42 83.10
CA ALA A 550 47.75 -11.98 84.29
C ALA A 550 46.83 -11.80 85.52
N ASN A 551 45.58 -11.39 85.33
CA ASN A 551 44.59 -11.28 86.41
C ASN A 551 44.03 -12.65 86.82
N ALA A 552 43.82 -13.56 85.88
CA ALA A 552 43.35 -14.92 86.16
C ALA A 552 44.35 -15.72 87.02
N SER A 553 45.66 -15.46 86.90
CA SER A 553 46.68 -16.10 87.75
C SER A 553 46.68 -15.60 89.21
N ARG A 554 45.97 -14.51 89.52
CA ARG A 554 45.86 -13.95 90.88
C ARG A 554 44.58 -14.34 91.62
N GLY A 555 43.61 -15.00 90.99
CA GLY A 555 42.34 -15.34 91.60
C GLY A 555 41.81 -16.70 91.15
N SER A 556 42.21 -17.78 91.82
CA SER A 556 41.62 -19.11 91.60
C SER A 556 41.56 -19.91 92.90
N SER A 557 40.38 -19.90 93.54
CA SER A 557 40.00 -20.88 94.57
C SER A 557 38.47 -20.99 94.71
N ILE A 558 37.74 -21.21 93.61
CA ILE A 558 36.29 -21.46 93.64
C ILE A 558 35.94 -22.57 92.63
N ALA A 559 36.33 -23.82 92.90
CA ALA A 559 35.92 -24.97 92.08
C ALA A 559 35.99 -26.31 92.83
N ASP A 560 35.45 -26.39 94.06
CA ASP A 560 35.50 -27.65 94.83
C ASP A 560 34.25 -27.93 95.70
N ASP A 561 33.05 -27.46 95.32
CA ASP A 561 31.87 -27.58 96.21
C ASP A 561 30.56 -28.07 95.54
N LEU A 562 30.63 -29.09 94.67
CA LEU A 562 29.44 -29.82 94.23
C LEU A 562 29.15 -30.97 95.21
N ARG A 563 28.11 -30.82 96.03
CA ARG A 563 27.71 -31.82 97.04
C ARG A 563 27.20 -33.11 96.38
N ARG A 564 27.98 -34.19 96.54
CA ARG A 564 27.64 -35.56 96.12
C ARG A 564 26.69 -36.22 97.12
N CYS A 565 25.62 -36.83 96.62
CA CYS A 565 24.56 -37.45 97.41
C CYS A 565 24.15 -38.80 96.81
N VAL A 566 23.37 -39.59 97.54
CA VAL A 566 22.84 -40.89 97.12
C VAL A 566 21.34 -40.95 97.39
N VAL A 567 20.56 -41.52 96.47
CA VAL A 567 19.12 -41.77 96.67
C VAL A 567 18.92 -42.77 97.80
N ALA A 568 18.10 -42.39 98.78
CA ALA A 568 17.79 -43.14 100.01
C ALA A 568 16.29 -43.05 100.30
N ASP A 569 15.46 -43.51 99.36
CA ASP A 569 13.99 -43.46 99.48
C ASP A 569 13.50 -44.68 100.29
N PRO A 570 12.90 -44.49 101.48
CA PRO A 570 12.47 -45.60 102.33
C PRO A 570 11.24 -46.35 101.78
N SER A 571 10.64 -45.89 100.69
CA SER A 571 9.51 -46.56 100.05
C SER A 571 9.97 -47.68 99.11
N PRO A 572 9.15 -48.72 98.87
CA PRO A 572 9.48 -49.78 97.91
C PRO A 572 9.37 -49.31 96.44
N THR A 573 9.11 -48.03 96.20
CA THR A 573 8.94 -47.43 94.86
C THR A 573 10.15 -46.58 94.47
N PRO A 574 10.58 -46.56 93.20
CA PRO A 574 11.64 -45.67 92.73
C PRO A 574 11.33 -44.19 92.97
N LEU A 575 12.35 -43.40 93.31
CA LEU A 575 12.24 -41.97 93.54
C LEU A 575 11.88 -41.23 92.24
N ASN A 576 10.77 -40.51 92.23
CA ASN A 576 10.33 -39.74 91.07
C ASN A 576 11.21 -38.51 90.84
N VAL A 577 11.70 -38.35 89.61
CA VAL A 577 12.35 -37.14 89.09
C VAL A 577 11.32 -36.33 88.33
N ARG A 578 11.22 -35.02 88.62
CA ARG A 578 10.18 -34.13 88.09
C ARG A 578 10.77 -32.96 87.33
N ALA A 579 10.04 -32.47 86.33
CA ALA A 579 10.43 -31.28 85.55
C ALA A 579 10.42 -30.00 86.39
N SER A 580 9.58 -29.93 87.42
CA SER A 580 9.45 -28.81 88.35
C SER A 580 9.23 -29.33 89.78
N PRO A 581 9.62 -28.57 90.81
CA PRO A 581 9.39 -28.95 92.20
C PRO A 581 7.88 -28.99 92.50
N GLY A 582 7.48 -29.87 93.41
CA GLY A 582 6.11 -30.00 93.90
C GLY A 582 5.38 -31.26 93.40
N ASN A 583 4.27 -31.59 94.06
CA ASN A 583 3.48 -32.79 93.74
C ASN A 583 2.72 -32.68 92.41
N THR A 584 2.56 -31.46 91.88
CA THR A 584 1.94 -31.15 90.59
C THR A 584 2.92 -31.20 89.41
N GLY A 585 4.24 -31.25 89.66
CA GLY A 585 5.24 -31.29 88.61
C GLY A 585 5.20 -32.62 87.83
N LYS A 586 5.27 -32.58 86.50
CA LYS A 586 5.27 -33.80 85.67
C LYS A 586 6.48 -34.67 86.02
N VAL A 587 6.26 -35.96 86.28
CA VAL A 587 7.33 -36.96 86.44
C VAL A 587 7.99 -37.18 85.08
N ILE A 588 9.29 -36.95 85.01
CA ILE A 588 10.12 -37.09 83.80
C ILE A 588 11.06 -38.29 83.86
N GLY A 589 11.20 -38.91 85.02
CA GLY A 589 11.99 -40.12 85.20
C GLY A 589 11.89 -40.66 86.62
N THR A 590 12.59 -41.76 86.87
CA THR A 590 12.69 -42.37 88.20
C THR A 590 14.12 -42.78 88.51
N LEU A 591 14.51 -42.69 89.77
CA LEU A 591 15.81 -43.14 90.28
C LEU A 591 15.62 -44.31 91.23
N LYS A 592 16.49 -45.30 91.10
CA LYS A 592 16.55 -46.42 92.03
C LYS A 592 17.23 -45.99 93.32
N ASP A 593 16.88 -46.66 94.42
CA ASP A 593 17.61 -46.53 95.68
C ASP A 593 19.10 -46.86 95.47
N GLY A 594 19.98 -46.11 96.15
CA GLY A 594 21.43 -46.21 96.00
C GLY A 594 22.03 -45.47 94.79
N HIS A 595 21.23 -44.81 93.94
CA HIS A 595 21.76 -44.06 92.79
C HIS A 595 22.51 -42.79 93.24
N VAL A 596 23.72 -42.57 92.72
CA VAL A 596 24.56 -41.40 93.06
C VAL A 596 24.11 -40.19 92.23
N VAL A 597 23.90 -39.07 92.91
CA VAL A 597 23.51 -37.80 92.29
C VAL A 597 24.32 -36.64 92.85
N PHE A 598 24.45 -35.56 92.09
CA PHE A 598 25.07 -34.31 92.52
C PHE A 598 23.99 -33.23 92.61
N VAL A 599 23.93 -32.52 93.74
CA VAL A 599 22.97 -31.43 93.92
C VAL A 599 23.53 -30.18 93.26
N LEU A 600 22.87 -29.72 92.20
CA LEU A 600 23.24 -28.50 91.48
C LEU A 600 22.61 -27.26 92.11
N ARG A 601 21.36 -27.39 92.62
CA ARG A 601 20.63 -26.31 93.29
C ARG A 601 19.53 -26.87 94.19
N GLU A 602 19.24 -26.16 95.27
CA GLU A 602 18.12 -26.45 96.17
C GLU A 602 16.98 -25.44 95.96
N TYR A 603 15.74 -25.89 96.14
CA TYR A 603 14.56 -25.04 95.95
C TYR A 603 14.30 -24.20 97.21
N PRO A 604 14.21 -22.86 97.10
CA PRO A 604 14.02 -21.98 98.25
C PRO A 604 12.58 -21.95 98.80
N GLY A 605 11.59 -22.50 98.07
CA GLY A 605 10.15 -22.29 98.34
C GLY A 605 9.50 -23.26 99.34
N GLY A 606 10.03 -23.37 100.56
CA GLY A 606 9.36 -23.98 101.72
C GLY A 606 9.24 -25.50 101.76
N LYS A 607 9.10 -26.20 100.61
CA LYS A 607 9.29 -27.66 100.53
C LYS A 607 10.68 -27.97 99.97
N PRO A 608 11.46 -28.85 100.61
CA PRO A 608 12.84 -29.08 100.22
C PRO A 608 12.89 -29.97 98.97
N TRP A 609 13.15 -29.35 97.81
CA TRP A 609 13.43 -30.03 96.55
C TRP A 609 14.86 -29.76 96.12
N ALA A 610 15.51 -30.74 95.51
CA ALA A 610 16.85 -30.60 94.94
C ALA A 610 16.81 -30.86 93.45
N TYR A 611 17.48 -30.01 92.69
CA TYR A 611 17.75 -30.27 91.28
C TYR A 611 19.07 -31.02 91.18
N VAL A 612 19.02 -32.20 90.57
CA VAL A 612 20.12 -33.14 90.60
C VAL A 612 20.63 -33.49 89.21
N ALA A 613 21.90 -33.85 89.14
CA ALA A 613 22.55 -34.43 87.97
C ALA A 613 23.20 -35.77 88.31
N ASP A 614 23.41 -36.62 87.30
CA ASP A 614 24.32 -37.76 87.39
C ASP A 614 25.55 -37.52 86.50
N THR A 615 26.54 -38.39 86.65
CA THR A 615 27.76 -38.39 85.83
C THR A 615 27.89 -39.66 85.00
N VAL A 616 26.76 -40.29 84.66
CA VAL A 616 26.77 -41.55 83.91
C VAL A 616 27.23 -41.26 82.47
N GLY A 617 28.36 -41.85 82.07
CA GLY A 617 28.95 -41.65 80.73
C GLY A 617 30.04 -40.57 80.64
N GLY A 618 30.58 -40.09 81.77
CA GLY A 618 31.76 -39.21 81.79
C GLY A 618 31.47 -37.71 81.64
N GLY A 619 30.20 -37.31 81.47
CA GLY A 619 29.74 -35.92 81.48
C GLY A 619 28.64 -35.70 82.52
N THR A 620 28.43 -34.46 82.97
CA THR A 620 27.36 -34.11 83.92
C THR A 620 26.03 -34.03 83.17
N ARG A 621 25.08 -34.92 83.51
CA ARG A 621 23.74 -34.95 82.91
C ARG A 621 22.70 -34.51 83.92
N GLU A 622 22.05 -33.38 83.67
CA GLU A 622 20.95 -32.92 84.50
C GLU A 622 19.76 -33.86 84.41
N LEU A 623 19.24 -34.30 85.56
CA LEU A 623 18.13 -35.26 85.64
C LEU A 623 16.79 -34.58 85.90
N GLY A 624 16.76 -33.61 86.81
CA GLY A 624 15.54 -32.90 87.20
C GLY A 624 15.42 -32.69 88.71
N TRP A 625 14.21 -32.37 89.17
CA TRP A 625 13.90 -32.13 90.58
C TRP A 625 13.51 -33.41 91.31
N VAL A 626 14.14 -33.66 92.44
CA VAL A 626 13.81 -34.74 93.38
C VAL A 626 13.46 -34.17 94.75
N TYR A 627 12.68 -34.91 95.53
CA TYR A 627 12.37 -34.50 96.89
C TYR A 627 13.61 -34.69 97.77
N ARG A 628 14.18 -33.59 98.28
CA ARG A 628 15.49 -33.54 98.96
C ARG A 628 15.63 -34.50 100.15
N PRO A 629 14.58 -34.77 100.96
CA PRO A 629 14.65 -35.74 102.06
C PRO A 629 14.91 -37.18 101.63
N TYR A 630 14.70 -37.51 100.34
CA TYR A 630 14.94 -38.85 99.79
C TYR A 630 16.32 -38.98 99.13
N ILE A 631 17.20 -37.99 99.31
CA ILE A 631 18.62 -38.08 98.96
C ILE A 631 19.49 -37.76 100.18
N ARG A 632 20.58 -38.50 100.35
CA ARG A 632 21.56 -38.33 101.42
C ARG A 632 22.89 -37.87 100.85
N CYS A 633 23.22 -36.63 101.15
CA CYS A 633 24.56 -36.08 101.10
C CYS A 633 25.09 -36.21 102.54
#